data_AF-A0A817I0S1-F1
#
_entry.id   AF-A0A817I0S1-F1
#
_cell.length_a   1.000
_cell.length_b   1.000
_cell.length_c   1.000
_cell.angle_alpha   90.00
_cell.angle_beta   90.00
_cell.angle_gamma   90.00
#
_symmetry.space_group_name_H-M   'P 1'
#
loop_
_entity.id
_entity.type
_entity.pdbx_description
1 polymer ?
#
loop_
_entity_poly.entity_id
_entity_poly.type
_entity_poly.pdbx_seq_one_letter_code
_entity_poly.pdbx_strand_id
1 'polypeptide(L)'
;MRSRLTYIFRHKFTPQIITTTLTGGLITGYLFSKYKPIVHAETNTSFVVGQRIPTLPTYSMTEVAKHTTKENGYWLAFRDGVYDVSSFVVNHPGGKQILKTVGKPLEACWKIFTIHQIEHVYEILEHYRIGNLPPGEREANEKKQEEILDLFQYDPERLNAIENFFIRSERPFNAETKPSILVSSFITPVEKFYIRNHMHVPFVNINQYKLEISNEKSIYSISYDDLKDKYPSHTITSALQCAGNRRSGMNNEQQGTVQGTQWYVGAIGNARWTGIKLRDVLESFGLDKEGKHVQFIGLDCDTSERCYGASIPIEKALSDDVLLAYEMNDETLTSDHGYPLRVLVPGTVGARSVKWVNRIVVSDKESDSHWQKADYKVLSPSIKEPQQTDYDKTPAIQESNVQSAICYPASNDDGNKVKILSVKPNNDDMKNKRLTIKGYALSGGGRQIHNVQISLDHGNILHRPIICQLTLYLTYVCNFISAYYTVSFTAQRLFAVVKPFRVSHVLSWYRSRCLALLIILIACLIYSYLPFLIGIVNGRCYSLEHLRWINEFMDIVDCIIVFLIPYIVIIVMNTIILISLRRMKQTEHEFLFQNHSHLNKIREITRRNASRKMTKLLLTVSTSYLIICAPYACIHTWRLLYGDEKFQTKLIRQLEYYFHLIYQISFAINFYIYILFDSKFRRELKRFFMKCKRHIHHYFRRRSSYEHEDSNIQNNSSTFEHFQLMGRTSPCTTLTTSGFTFGYKCKQNKTFSSGS
;
A
#
# COMPACT_ATOMS: atom_id res chain seq x y z
N MET A 1 -58.79 10.06 -33.34
CA MET A 1 -57.72 9.31 -32.61
C MET A 1 -56.41 10.11 -32.40
N ARG A 2 -56.40 11.44 -32.63
CA ARG A 2 -55.23 12.34 -32.44
C ARG A 2 -55.22 13.10 -31.10
N SER A 3 -56.30 13.11 -30.32
CA SER A 3 -56.38 13.82 -29.02
C SER A 3 -56.05 12.96 -27.79
N ARG A 4 -55.97 11.62 -27.90
CA ARG A 4 -55.63 10.72 -26.78
C ARG A 4 -54.14 10.33 -26.68
N LEU A 5 -53.34 10.54 -27.72
CA LEU A 5 -51.90 10.21 -27.72
C LEU A 5 -51.02 11.32 -27.13
N THR A 6 -51.44 12.58 -27.25
CA THR A 6 -50.73 13.75 -26.70
C THR A 6 -50.87 13.85 -25.17
N TYR A 7 -51.97 13.35 -24.61
CA TYR A 7 -52.21 13.34 -23.15
C TYR A 7 -51.36 12.27 -22.41
N ILE A 8 -51.15 11.10 -23.04
CA ILE A 8 -50.36 10.00 -22.45
C ILE A 8 -48.84 10.31 -22.48
N PHE A 9 -48.38 11.04 -23.50
CA PHE A 9 -46.96 11.43 -23.62
C PHE A 9 -46.56 12.61 -22.73
N ARG A 10 -47.49 13.49 -22.32
CA ARG A 10 -47.19 14.64 -21.46
C ARG A 10 -47.26 14.35 -19.96
N HIS A 11 -48.05 13.38 -19.49
CA HIS A 11 -48.31 13.19 -18.05
C HIS A 11 -47.79 11.90 -17.40
N LYS A 12 -47.32 10.87 -18.14
CA LYS A 12 -46.90 9.59 -17.53
C LYS A 12 -45.44 9.16 -17.73
N PHE A 13 -44.70 9.70 -18.70
CA PHE A 13 -43.34 9.21 -19.00
C PHE A 13 -42.22 10.25 -18.88
N THR A 14 -42.54 11.53 -18.93
CA THR A 14 -41.56 12.63 -18.79
C THR A 14 -41.15 12.93 -17.35
N PRO A 15 -42.01 12.84 -16.30
CA PRO A 15 -41.58 13.26 -14.97
C PRO A 15 -40.64 12.27 -14.29
N GLN A 16 -40.71 10.96 -14.55
CA GLN A 16 -39.84 9.96 -13.90
C GLN A 16 -38.40 9.93 -14.43
N ILE A 17 -38.18 10.13 -15.73
CA ILE A 17 -36.82 10.11 -16.28
C ILE A 17 -36.09 11.41 -15.92
N ILE A 18 -36.79 12.56 -15.99
CA ILE A 18 -36.23 13.86 -15.62
C ILE A 18 -35.97 13.96 -14.11
N THR A 19 -36.87 13.45 -13.24
CA THR A 19 -36.61 13.46 -11.79
C THR A 19 -35.47 12.54 -11.37
N THR A 20 -35.22 11.39 -12.01
CA THR A 20 -34.12 10.50 -11.58
C THR A 20 -32.73 11.04 -11.99
N THR A 21 -32.63 11.77 -13.11
CA THR A 21 -31.38 12.45 -13.50
C THR A 21 -31.17 13.79 -12.80
N LEU A 22 -32.24 14.55 -12.49
CA LEU A 22 -32.11 15.78 -11.70
C LEU A 22 -31.91 15.53 -10.21
N THR A 23 -32.50 14.50 -9.60
CA THR A 23 -32.24 14.17 -8.19
C THR A 23 -30.83 13.61 -8.00
N GLY A 24 -30.31 12.83 -8.95
CA GLY A 24 -28.91 12.41 -8.97
C GLY A 24 -27.96 13.63 -9.02
N GLY A 25 -28.19 14.57 -9.94
CA GLY A 25 -27.39 15.78 -10.08
C GLY A 25 -27.52 16.76 -8.91
N LEU A 26 -28.70 16.92 -8.33
CA LEU A 26 -28.95 17.79 -7.17
C LEU A 26 -28.43 17.19 -5.86
N ILE A 27 -28.43 15.86 -5.70
CA ILE A 27 -27.81 15.20 -4.54
C ILE A 27 -26.28 15.28 -4.64
N THR A 28 -25.69 15.09 -5.82
CA THR A 28 -24.25 15.29 -6.02
C THR A 28 -23.85 16.76 -5.86
N GLY A 29 -24.68 17.70 -6.34
CA GLY A 29 -24.49 19.14 -6.17
C GLY A 29 -24.68 19.64 -4.72
N TYR A 30 -25.64 19.11 -3.97
CA TYR A 30 -25.86 19.40 -2.55
C TYR A 30 -24.77 18.79 -1.66
N LEU A 31 -24.27 17.59 -2.02
CA LEU A 31 -23.10 16.99 -1.37
C LEU A 31 -21.80 17.77 -1.70
N PHE A 32 -21.68 18.33 -2.91
CA PHE A 32 -20.59 19.24 -3.26
C PHE A 32 -20.71 20.61 -2.58
N SER A 33 -21.92 21.16 -2.43
CA SER A 33 -22.13 22.47 -1.78
C SER A 33 -21.98 22.41 -0.26
N LYS A 34 -22.09 21.22 0.35
CA LYS A 34 -21.69 20.98 1.74
C LYS A 34 -20.20 20.69 1.92
N TYR A 35 -19.45 20.45 0.83
CA TYR A 35 -18.00 20.42 0.84
C TYR A 35 -17.49 21.86 0.80
N LYS A 36 -17.42 22.50 1.97
CA LYS A 36 -16.55 23.67 2.13
C LYS A 36 -15.11 23.17 1.98
N PRO A 37 -14.31 23.68 1.03
CA PRO A 37 -12.87 23.60 1.21
C PRO A 37 -12.60 24.32 2.54
N ILE A 38 -12.05 23.60 3.52
CA ILE A 38 -11.41 24.24 4.65
C ILE A 38 -10.19 24.91 4.05
N VAL A 39 -10.39 26.16 3.59
CA VAL A 39 -9.31 27.10 3.42
C VAL A 39 -8.80 27.31 4.84
N HIS A 40 -7.71 26.61 5.18
CA HIS A 40 -6.89 27.05 6.30
C HIS A 40 -6.46 28.47 5.94
N ALA A 41 -7.07 29.43 6.61
CA ALA A 41 -6.52 30.76 6.65
C ALA A 41 -5.12 30.58 7.24
N GLU A 42 -4.10 30.82 6.41
CA GLU A 42 -2.76 31.14 6.91
C GLU A 42 -2.90 32.43 7.70
N THR A 43 -3.24 32.31 8.99
CA THR A 43 -2.99 33.38 9.94
C THR A 43 -1.48 33.40 10.16
N ASN A 44 -0.79 34.14 9.29
CA ASN A 44 0.57 34.62 9.50
C ASN A 44 0.58 35.63 10.67
N THR A 45 0.36 35.12 11.87
CA THR A 45 0.74 35.81 13.11
C THR A 45 1.85 34.97 13.70
N SER A 46 3.08 35.51 13.72
CA SER A 46 4.22 34.91 14.39
C SER A 46 3.89 34.67 15.85
N PHE A 47 3.47 33.45 16.17
CA PHE A 47 3.03 33.09 17.50
C PHE A 47 4.25 32.69 18.33
N VAL A 48 4.60 33.52 19.31
CA VAL A 48 5.71 33.24 20.22
C VAL A 48 5.15 32.42 21.38
N VAL A 49 5.43 31.12 21.35
CA VAL A 49 4.95 30.15 22.36
C VAL A 49 5.40 30.56 23.76
N GLY A 50 4.51 30.42 24.73
CA GLY A 50 4.74 30.77 26.12
C GLY A 50 4.78 32.27 26.40
N GLN A 51 4.46 33.13 25.42
CA GLN A 51 4.30 34.57 25.67
C GLN A 51 3.03 34.83 26.49
N ARG A 52 3.07 35.86 27.33
CA ARG A 52 1.94 36.29 28.16
C ARG A 52 0.74 36.74 27.31
N ILE A 53 -0.44 36.19 27.60
CA ILE A 53 -1.71 36.54 26.93
C ILE A 53 -2.58 37.32 27.94
N PRO A 54 -2.78 38.65 27.78
CA PRO A 54 -3.44 39.48 28.80
C PRO A 54 -4.88 39.08 29.16
N THR A 55 -5.58 38.39 28.26
CA THR A 55 -6.97 37.94 28.45
C THR A 55 -7.09 36.65 29.26
N LEU A 56 -5.99 35.96 29.54
CA LEU A 56 -5.99 34.70 30.29
C LEU A 56 -5.68 34.92 31.79
N PRO A 57 -6.24 34.09 32.68
CA PRO A 57 -6.00 34.17 34.11
C PRO A 57 -4.52 33.93 34.46
N THR A 58 -4.09 34.42 35.63
CA THR A 58 -2.73 34.23 36.14
C THR A 58 -2.72 33.18 37.25
N TYR A 59 -1.79 32.23 37.20
CA TYR A 59 -1.58 31.19 38.20
C TYR A 59 -0.11 31.20 38.63
N SER A 60 0.14 31.20 39.93
CA SER A 60 1.49 31.07 40.50
C SER A 60 2.05 29.66 40.35
N MET A 61 3.36 29.50 40.40
CA MET A 61 3.99 28.18 40.44
C MET A 61 3.52 27.31 41.62
N THR A 62 3.14 27.93 42.75
CA THR A 62 2.58 27.20 43.90
C THR A 62 1.20 26.62 43.64
N GLU A 63 0.42 27.25 42.76
CA GLU A 63 -0.87 26.73 42.30
C GLU A 63 -0.65 25.63 41.28
N VAL A 64 0.21 25.85 40.28
CA VAL A 64 0.59 24.83 39.29
C VAL A 64 1.05 23.54 39.98
N ALA A 65 1.85 23.64 41.05
CA ALA A 65 2.33 22.50 41.82
C ALA A 65 1.24 21.65 42.51
N LYS A 66 0.01 22.17 42.69
CA LYS A 66 -1.13 21.41 43.27
C LYS A 66 -1.81 20.50 42.25
N HIS A 67 -1.61 20.74 40.96
CA HIS A 67 -2.23 20.04 39.86
C HIS A 67 -1.30 18.92 39.35
N THR A 68 -1.12 17.88 40.16
CA THR A 68 -0.21 16.74 39.89
C THR A 68 -0.90 15.37 39.84
N THR A 69 -2.22 15.32 40.02
CA THR A 69 -3.00 14.07 40.04
C THR A 69 -4.14 14.12 39.03
N LYS A 70 -4.76 12.96 38.74
CA LYS A 70 -5.84 12.87 37.76
C LYS A 70 -7.09 13.65 38.18
N GLU A 71 -7.32 13.75 39.49
CA GLU A 71 -8.48 14.41 40.09
C GLU A 71 -8.34 15.94 40.05
N ASN A 72 -7.13 16.44 40.26
CA ASN A 72 -6.85 17.88 40.26
C ASN A 72 -6.45 18.39 38.86
N GLY A 73 -6.14 17.51 37.91
CA GLY A 73 -5.60 17.87 36.61
C GLY A 73 -4.06 17.91 36.63
N TYR A 74 -3.46 17.79 35.45
CA TYR A 74 -2.02 17.76 35.24
C TYR A 74 -1.55 19.07 34.61
N TRP A 75 -1.10 20.03 35.42
CA TRP A 75 -0.66 21.34 34.92
C TRP A 75 0.85 21.44 34.76
N LEU A 76 1.28 22.26 33.80
CA LEU A 76 2.68 22.55 33.47
C LEU A 76 2.86 24.05 33.28
N ALA A 77 4.09 24.51 33.46
CA ALA A 77 4.48 25.88 33.10
C ALA A 77 5.61 25.86 32.05
N PHE A 78 5.53 26.78 31.08
CA PHE A 78 6.60 27.02 30.10
C PHE A 78 6.62 28.50 29.71
N ARG A 79 7.77 29.14 29.88
CA ARG A 79 7.97 30.59 29.82
C ARG A 79 6.97 31.30 30.73
N ASP A 80 6.13 32.17 30.18
CA ASP A 80 5.08 32.86 30.94
C ASP A 80 3.74 32.12 30.87
N GLY A 81 3.67 30.94 30.24
CA GLY A 81 2.44 30.19 30.03
C GLY A 81 2.19 29.08 31.05
N VAL A 82 0.91 28.88 31.36
CA VAL A 82 0.41 27.77 32.18
C VAL A 82 -0.53 26.91 31.34
N TYR A 83 -0.35 25.60 31.40
CA TYR A 83 -0.98 24.63 30.51
C TYR A 83 -1.61 23.48 31.29
N ASP A 84 -2.81 23.06 30.89
CA ASP A 84 -3.45 21.86 31.41
C ASP A 84 -3.33 20.73 30.38
N VAL A 85 -2.37 19.84 30.62
CA VAL A 85 -2.08 18.71 29.73
C VAL A 85 -2.81 17.44 30.14
N SER A 86 -3.86 17.53 30.97
CA SER A 86 -4.56 16.35 31.49
C SER A 86 -4.99 15.36 30.40
N SER A 87 -5.47 15.89 29.27
CA SER A 87 -5.88 15.12 28.09
C SER A 87 -4.72 14.71 27.19
N PHE A 88 -3.55 15.36 27.31
CA PHE A 88 -2.36 15.07 26.51
C PHE A 88 -1.39 14.10 27.17
N VAL A 89 -1.37 14.00 28.50
CA VAL A 89 -0.45 13.14 29.26
C VAL A 89 -0.44 11.71 28.74
N VAL A 90 -1.61 11.19 28.38
CA VAL A 90 -1.76 9.82 27.89
C VAL A 90 -1.28 9.68 26.45
N ASN A 91 -1.29 10.77 25.68
CA ASN A 91 -0.89 10.92 24.28
C ASN A 91 0.57 11.34 24.09
N HIS A 92 1.33 11.53 25.17
CA HIS A 92 2.73 11.93 25.08
C HIS A 92 3.60 10.77 24.56
N PRO A 93 4.47 10.98 23.55
CA PRO A 93 5.34 9.94 22.99
C PRO A 93 6.33 9.32 23.98
N GLY A 94 6.62 9.99 25.09
CA GLY A 94 7.41 9.46 26.21
C GLY A 94 6.57 8.69 27.24
N GLY A 95 5.28 8.46 26.96
CA GLY A 95 4.33 7.82 27.87
C GLY A 95 4.15 8.60 29.17
N LYS A 96 4.07 7.89 30.30
CA LYS A 96 3.89 8.48 31.64
C LYS A 96 5.08 9.36 32.09
N GLN A 97 6.12 9.56 31.29
CA GLN A 97 7.25 10.43 31.64
C GLN A 97 6.83 11.89 31.81
N ILE A 98 5.86 12.36 31.03
CA ILE A 98 5.29 13.70 31.18
C ILE A 98 4.70 13.95 32.58
N LEU A 99 4.20 12.91 33.26
CA LEU A 99 3.69 13.05 34.64
C LEU A 99 4.75 13.54 35.62
N LYS A 100 6.04 13.37 35.31
CA LYS A 100 7.14 13.82 36.17
C LYS A 100 7.44 15.31 36.07
N THR A 101 7.02 15.93 34.97
CA THR A 101 7.14 17.38 34.77
C THR A 101 5.91 18.13 35.25
N VAL A 102 4.82 17.41 35.54
CA VAL A 102 3.60 18.00 36.06
C VAL A 102 3.86 18.70 37.40
N GLY A 103 3.31 19.89 37.55
CA GLY A 103 3.52 20.77 38.69
C GLY A 103 4.87 21.48 38.70
N LYS A 104 5.67 21.37 37.62
CA LYS A 104 7.02 21.93 37.50
C LYS A 104 7.19 22.75 36.20
N PRO A 105 8.20 23.65 36.15
CA PRO A 105 8.58 24.33 34.91
C PRO A 105 9.19 23.34 33.89
N LEU A 106 8.75 23.41 32.64
CA LEU A 106 9.18 22.52 31.55
C LEU A 106 10.60 22.81 31.06
N GLU A 107 11.16 23.99 31.33
CA GLU A 107 12.45 24.46 30.84
C GLU A 107 13.58 23.48 31.14
N ALA A 108 13.64 22.92 32.35
CA ALA A 108 14.64 21.91 32.72
C ALA A 108 14.51 20.64 31.88
N CYS A 109 13.29 20.14 31.72
CA CYS A 109 13.04 18.95 30.91
C CYS A 109 13.36 19.19 29.44
N TRP A 110 13.02 20.36 28.89
CA TRP A 110 13.24 20.68 27.48
C TRP A 110 14.67 21.12 27.16
N LYS A 111 15.46 21.57 28.14
CA LYS A 111 16.93 21.71 28.02
C LYS A 111 17.62 20.35 27.88
N ILE A 112 17.11 19.34 28.59
CA ILE A 112 17.62 17.95 28.57
C ILE A 112 17.09 17.20 27.34
N PHE A 113 15.81 17.37 26.99
CA PHE A 113 15.14 16.69 25.87
C PHE A 113 14.72 17.70 24.80
N THR A 114 15.66 18.11 23.95
CA THR A 114 15.46 19.11 22.88
C THR A 114 14.51 18.63 21.77
N ILE A 115 14.12 17.36 21.75
CA ILE A 115 13.10 16.84 20.84
C ILE A 115 11.76 17.59 20.95
N HIS A 116 11.52 18.26 22.08
CA HIS A 116 10.33 19.10 22.28
C HIS A 116 10.49 20.53 21.76
N GLN A 117 11.69 20.95 21.33
CA GLN A 117 11.98 22.28 20.81
C GLN A 117 11.80 22.36 19.28
N ILE A 118 10.71 21.77 18.78
CA ILE A 118 10.30 21.82 17.38
C ILE A 118 8.97 22.55 17.27
N GLU A 119 8.78 23.32 16.20
CA GLU A 119 7.64 24.22 16.02
C GLU A 119 6.29 23.53 16.26
N HIS A 120 6.10 22.34 15.68
CA HIS A 120 4.87 21.57 15.86
C HIS A 120 4.60 21.13 17.31
N VAL A 121 5.64 20.85 18.12
CA VAL A 121 5.43 20.52 19.54
C VAL A 121 5.01 21.74 20.33
N TYR A 122 5.54 22.91 19.97
CA TYR A 122 5.09 24.17 20.55
C TYR A 122 3.64 24.49 20.20
N GLU A 123 3.20 24.22 18.97
CA GLU A 123 1.79 24.32 18.57
C GLU A 123 0.91 23.39 19.42
N ILE A 124 1.31 22.13 19.59
CA ILE A 124 0.59 21.16 20.42
C ILE A 124 0.47 21.68 21.85
N LEU A 125 1.57 22.16 22.45
CA LEU A 125 1.57 22.66 23.83
C LEU A 125 0.56 23.81 23.99
N GLU A 126 0.52 24.73 23.04
CA GLU A 126 -0.34 25.92 23.11
C GLU A 126 -1.82 25.65 22.89
N HIS A 127 -2.19 24.49 22.32
CA HIS A 127 -3.58 24.02 22.37
C HIS A 127 -4.07 23.76 23.80
N TYR A 128 -3.16 23.53 24.75
CA TYR A 128 -3.47 23.23 26.16
C TYR A 128 -3.31 24.44 27.08
N ARG A 129 -3.18 25.66 26.52
CA ARG A 129 -2.96 26.90 27.29
C ARG A 129 -4.20 27.26 28.13
N ILE A 130 -4.00 27.46 29.43
CA ILE A 130 -5.06 27.85 30.37
C ILE A 130 -4.81 29.18 31.07
N GLY A 131 -3.56 29.66 31.14
CA GLY A 131 -3.23 30.84 31.92
C GLY A 131 -1.81 31.37 31.70
N ASN A 132 -1.42 32.32 32.55
CA ASN A 132 -0.08 32.90 32.58
C ASN A 132 0.58 32.76 33.95
N LEU A 133 1.90 32.78 34.01
CA LEU A 133 2.63 33.02 35.26
C LEU A 133 2.60 34.53 35.63
N PRO A 134 2.77 34.87 36.93
CA PRO A 134 3.06 36.22 37.38
C PRO A 134 4.37 36.74 36.76
N PRO A 135 4.51 38.07 36.56
CA PRO A 135 5.76 38.63 36.07
C PRO A 135 6.92 38.31 37.02
N GLY A 136 8.08 37.89 36.47
CA GLY A 136 9.30 37.60 37.23
C GLY A 136 9.45 36.17 37.77
N GLU A 137 8.39 35.34 37.80
CA GLU A 137 8.51 33.93 38.22
C GLU A 137 9.35 33.09 37.24
N ARG A 138 9.29 33.42 35.94
CA ARG A 138 10.10 32.79 34.90
C ARG A 138 11.60 32.92 35.19
N GLU A 139 12.06 34.14 35.44
CA GLU A 139 13.47 34.46 35.69
C GLU A 139 13.99 33.78 36.96
N ALA A 140 13.12 33.64 37.98
CA ALA A 140 13.44 32.90 39.21
C ALA A 140 13.54 31.38 38.97
N ASN A 141 12.70 30.81 38.10
CA ASN A 141 12.76 29.40 37.72
C ASN A 141 13.98 29.07 36.86
N GLU A 142 14.33 29.95 35.91
CA GLU A 142 15.52 29.79 35.05
C GLU A 142 16.81 29.79 35.89
N LYS A 143 16.93 30.67 36.91
CA LYS A 143 18.07 30.71 37.83
C LYS A 143 18.20 29.47 38.73
N LYS A 144 17.11 28.91 39.23
CA LYS A 144 17.13 27.66 40.02
C LYS A 144 17.51 26.41 39.20
N GLN A 145 17.44 26.48 37.88
CA GLN A 145 17.70 25.35 36.98
C GLN A 145 19.15 25.26 36.49
N GLU A 146 19.94 26.34 36.55
CA GLU A 146 21.37 26.29 36.21
C GLU A 146 22.17 25.38 37.16
N GLU A 147 21.62 25.02 38.32
CA GLU A 147 22.22 24.09 39.29
C GLU A 147 22.01 22.58 38.96
N ILE A 148 21.27 22.22 37.90
CA ILE A 148 21.06 20.81 37.50
C ILE A 148 22.27 20.29 36.69
N LEU A 149 22.87 19.18 37.14
CA LEU A 149 23.97 18.47 36.47
C LEU A 149 23.63 18.18 34.99
N ASP A 150 24.46 18.62 34.04
CA ASP A 150 24.26 18.32 32.61
C ASP A 150 24.48 16.81 32.37
N LEU A 151 23.38 16.06 32.27
CA LEU A 151 23.39 14.62 31.99
C LEU A 151 24.08 14.28 30.66
N PHE A 152 24.15 15.24 29.72
CA PHE A 152 24.78 15.06 28.41
C PHE A 152 26.25 15.51 28.39
N GLN A 153 26.87 15.82 29.53
CA GLN A 153 28.28 16.21 29.58
C GLN A 153 29.24 15.15 28.99
N TYR A 154 28.82 13.88 28.99
CA TYR A 154 29.59 12.75 28.46
C TYR A 154 29.18 12.35 27.03
N ASP A 155 28.27 13.08 26.40
CA ASP A 155 27.97 12.86 25.00
C ASP A 155 29.24 13.13 24.16
N PRO A 156 29.63 12.21 23.26
CA PRO A 156 30.83 12.37 22.46
C PRO A 156 30.66 13.52 21.46
N GLU A 157 31.77 14.17 21.13
CA GLU A 157 31.80 15.11 20.01
C GLU A 157 31.62 14.35 18.68
N ARG A 158 30.68 14.82 17.84
CA ARG A 158 30.42 14.24 16.51
C ARG A 158 30.96 15.16 15.42
N LEU A 159 32.24 15.01 15.10
CA LEU A 159 32.90 15.78 14.04
C LEU A 159 32.22 15.55 12.69
N ASN A 160 32.06 16.63 11.90
CA ASN A 160 31.41 16.61 10.58
C ASN A 160 29.96 16.06 10.59
N ALA A 161 29.26 16.11 11.73
CA ALA A 161 27.91 15.58 11.84
C ALA A 161 26.93 16.17 10.81
N ILE A 162 27.00 17.47 10.57
CA ILE A 162 26.16 18.17 9.58
C ILE A 162 26.45 17.68 8.15
N GLU A 163 27.69 17.30 7.85
CA GLU A 163 28.07 16.80 6.53
C GLU A 163 27.58 15.37 6.31
N ASN A 164 27.70 14.51 7.33
CA ASN A 164 27.39 13.08 7.26
C ASN A 164 25.89 12.77 7.46
N PHE A 165 25.20 13.57 8.27
CA PHE A 165 23.87 13.21 8.78
C PHE A 165 22.79 14.24 8.48
N PHE A 166 21.54 13.78 8.51
CA PHE A 166 20.41 14.61 8.89
C PHE A 166 20.20 14.47 10.41
N ILE A 167 20.51 15.53 11.15
CA ILE A 167 20.31 15.58 12.61
C ILE A 167 18.83 15.77 12.89
N ARG A 168 18.24 14.82 13.62
CA ARG A 168 16.81 14.82 13.99
C ARG A 168 16.56 15.32 15.40
N SER A 169 17.55 15.19 16.28
CA SER A 169 17.53 15.68 17.65
C SER A 169 18.96 15.79 18.15
N GLU A 170 19.31 16.91 18.80
CA GLU A 170 20.62 17.11 19.44
C GLU A 170 20.68 16.42 20.80
N ARG A 171 19.61 16.49 21.60
CA ARG A 171 19.53 15.89 22.94
C ARG A 171 18.17 15.20 23.17
N PRO A 172 18.11 13.87 23.33
CA PRO A 172 19.19 12.92 23.07
C PRO A 172 19.57 12.93 21.58
N PHE A 173 20.84 12.63 21.29
CA PHE A 173 21.36 12.70 19.93
C PHE A 173 20.73 11.62 19.04
N ASN A 174 20.10 12.05 17.96
CA ASN A 174 19.50 11.17 16.95
C ASN A 174 19.78 11.75 15.57
N ALA A 175 20.46 10.98 14.72
CA ALA A 175 20.90 11.42 13.41
C ALA A 175 20.90 10.25 12.42
N GLU A 176 20.47 10.49 11.18
CA GLU A 176 20.47 9.47 10.12
C GLU A 176 21.47 9.78 9.03
N THR A 177 22.08 8.75 8.46
CA THR A 177 23.05 8.90 7.37
C THR A 177 22.37 9.51 6.15
N LYS A 178 22.99 10.53 5.54
CA LYS A 178 22.44 11.10 4.30
C LYS A 178 22.32 10.03 3.21
N PRO A 179 21.24 10.03 2.39
CA PRO A 179 20.97 8.94 1.45
C PRO A 179 22.12 8.63 0.47
N SER A 180 22.74 9.66 -0.11
CA SER A 180 23.86 9.47 -1.05
C SER A 180 25.09 8.83 -0.39
N ILE A 181 25.35 9.16 0.88
CA ILE A 181 26.43 8.60 1.68
C ILE A 181 26.10 7.16 2.09
N LEU A 182 24.85 6.89 2.47
CA LEU A 182 24.38 5.57 2.88
C LEU A 182 24.66 4.49 1.82
N VAL A 183 24.48 4.81 0.54
CA VAL A 183 24.68 3.87 -0.58
C VAL A 183 26.04 4.05 -1.28
N SER A 184 26.98 4.77 -0.65
CA SER A 184 28.34 4.95 -1.18
C SER A 184 29.23 3.72 -1.00
N SER A 185 28.96 2.91 0.02
CA SER A 185 29.71 1.71 0.36
C SER A 185 28.78 0.61 0.91
N PHE A 186 29.19 -0.66 0.76
CA PHE A 186 28.43 -1.79 1.33
C PHE A 186 28.50 -1.84 2.86
N ILE A 187 29.66 -1.47 3.42
CA ILE A 187 29.88 -1.28 4.85
C ILE A 187 29.82 0.22 5.12
N THR A 188 28.86 0.64 5.94
CA THR A 188 28.72 2.03 6.38
C THR A 188 29.89 2.37 7.31
N PRO A 189 30.70 3.40 7.01
CA PRO A 189 31.77 3.83 7.91
C PRO A 189 31.23 4.22 9.28
N VAL A 190 32.00 3.99 10.35
CA VAL A 190 31.56 4.15 11.74
C VAL A 190 31.10 5.59 12.01
N GLU A 191 31.85 6.58 11.53
CA GLU A 191 31.56 8.02 11.66
C GLU A 191 30.33 8.50 10.87
N LYS A 192 29.78 7.63 10.02
CA LYS A 192 28.59 7.87 9.18
C LYS A 192 27.43 6.94 9.54
N PHE A 193 27.58 6.04 10.52
CA PHE A 193 26.53 5.11 10.90
C PHE A 193 25.44 5.84 11.69
N TYR A 194 24.16 5.59 11.39
CA TYR A 194 23.06 6.30 12.04
C TYR A 194 23.08 6.13 13.57
N ILE A 195 22.71 7.20 14.29
CA ILE A 195 22.71 7.22 15.76
C ILE A 195 21.27 7.38 16.25
N ARG A 196 20.87 6.50 17.16
CA ARG A 196 19.58 6.59 17.87
C ARG A 196 19.82 6.43 19.36
N ASN A 197 19.73 7.52 20.11
CA ASN A 197 19.83 7.53 21.56
C ASN A 197 18.47 7.93 22.17
N HIS A 198 17.97 7.16 23.14
CA HIS A 198 16.77 7.53 23.92
C HIS A 198 17.11 8.47 25.08
N MET A 199 18.35 8.36 25.57
CA MET A 199 18.88 9.05 26.75
C MET A 199 20.31 9.54 26.45
N HIS A 200 20.98 10.12 27.45
CA HIS A 200 22.38 10.55 27.36
C HIS A 200 23.32 9.35 27.19
N VAL A 201 24.49 9.58 26.59
CA VAL A 201 25.52 8.54 26.48
C VAL A 201 26.15 8.34 27.86
N PRO A 202 26.15 7.12 28.43
CA PRO A 202 26.74 6.87 29.73
C PRO A 202 28.27 6.94 29.68
N PHE A 203 28.88 7.51 30.73
CA PHE A 203 30.31 7.39 30.95
C PHE A 203 30.63 5.99 31.50
N VAL A 204 31.56 5.28 30.86
CA VAL A 204 31.95 3.93 31.27
C VAL A 204 33.44 3.87 31.58
N ASN A 205 33.77 3.62 32.85
CA ASN A 205 35.12 3.25 33.26
C ASN A 205 35.32 1.74 33.03
N ILE A 206 36.14 1.39 32.04
CA ILE A 206 36.33 -0.01 31.61
C ILE A 206 36.88 -0.91 32.72
N ASN A 207 37.74 -0.38 33.60
CA ASN A 207 38.34 -1.14 34.70
C ASN A 207 37.33 -1.50 35.80
N GLN A 208 36.20 -0.80 35.83
CA GLN A 208 35.10 -1.03 36.79
C GLN A 208 33.90 -1.70 36.13
N TYR A 209 33.88 -1.79 34.81
CA TYR A 209 32.77 -2.37 34.07
C TYR A 209 32.68 -3.87 34.35
N LYS A 210 31.48 -4.32 34.71
CA LYS A 210 31.13 -5.72 34.85
C LYS A 210 29.79 -5.97 34.19
N LEU A 211 29.69 -7.10 33.48
CA LEU A 211 28.45 -7.61 32.94
C LEU A 211 27.81 -8.53 33.99
N GLU A 212 26.61 -8.19 34.44
CA GLU A 212 25.77 -9.05 35.27
C GLU A 212 24.96 -9.99 34.38
N ILE A 213 24.97 -11.28 34.72
CA ILE A 213 24.19 -12.30 34.01
C ILE A 213 23.38 -13.04 35.08
N SER A 214 22.06 -13.10 34.94
CA SER A 214 21.20 -13.66 35.98
C SER A 214 19.97 -14.37 35.43
N ASN A 215 19.35 -15.15 36.31
CA ASN A 215 18.01 -15.70 36.20
C ASN A 215 17.25 -15.42 37.51
N GLU A 216 16.11 -16.06 37.74
CA GLU A 216 15.36 -15.91 39.01
C GLU A 216 16.08 -16.48 40.27
N LYS A 217 17.10 -17.33 40.10
CA LYS A 217 17.73 -18.11 41.19
C LYS A 217 19.17 -17.71 41.50
N SER A 218 19.88 -17.12 40.54
CA SER A 218 21.33 -17.01 40.52
C SER A 218 21.75 -15.74 39.77
N ILE A 219 22.79 -15.09 40.30
CA ILE A 219 23.37 -13.88 39.74
C ILE A 219 24.87 -14.12 39.58
N TYR A 220 25.36 -13.88 38.38
CA TYR A 220 26.75 -13.99 38.00
C TYR A 220 27.26 -12.61 37.55
N SER A 221 28.56 -12.40 37.66
CA SER A 221 29.21 -11.18 37.21
C SER A 221 30.54 -11.53 36.56
N ILE A 222 30.83 -10.93 35.40
CA ILE A 222 32.07 -11.13 34.65
C ILE A 222 32.65 -9.77 34.25
N SER A 223 33.96 -9.60 34.38
CA SER A 223 34.64 -8.37 33.95
C SER A 223 34.72 -8.31 32.41
N TYR A 224 35.03 -7.13 31.85
CA TYR A 224 35.21 -6.99 30.41
C TYR A 224 36.37 -7.84 29.88
N ASP A 225 37.50 -7.85 30.58
CA ASP A 225 38.70 -8.58 30.16
C ASP A 225 38.48 -10.09 30.28
N ASP A 226 37.90 -10.57 31.40
CA ASP A 226 37.56 -11.99 31.56
C ASP A 226 36.57 -12.47 30.49
N LEU A 227 35.62 -11.60 30.09
CA LEU A 227 34.68 -11.90 29.02
C LEU A 227 35.42 -12.11 27.69
N LYS A 228 36.38 -11.24 27.35
CA LYS A 228 37.17 -11.36 26.12
C LYS A 228 38.15 -12.54 26.13
N ASP A 229 38.73 -12.84 27.28
CA ASP A 229 39.72 -13.92 27.41
C ASP A 229 39.08 -15.31 27.44
N LYS A 230 37.88 -15.42 28.03
CA LYS A 230 37.21 -16.71 28.25
C LYS A 230 36.51 -17.26 27.00
N TYR A 231 36.04 -16.40 26.10
CA TYR A 231 35.21 -16.82 24.96
C TYR A 231 35.84 -16.46 23.61
N PRO A 232 35.65 -17.31 22.57
CA PRO A 232 36.17 -17.02 21.25
C PRO A 232 35.49 -15.79 20.61
N SER A 233 36.28 -15.02 19.86
CA SER A 233 35.77 -13.91 19.07
C SER A 233 35.11 -14.40 17.77
N HIS A 234 34.02 -13.76 17.40
CA HIS A 234 33.24 -14.04 16.20
C HIS A 234 32.90 -12.75 15.48
N THR A 235 33.10 -12.73 14.16
CA THR A 235 32.78 -11.58 13.31
C THR A 235 31.63 -11.91 12.38
N ILE A 236 30.61 -11.05 12.34
CA ILE A 236 29.50 -11.15 11.40
C ILE A 236 29.26 -9.81 10.70
N THR A 237 28.78 -9.83 9.46
CA THR A 237 28.29 -8.62 8.79
C THR A 237 26.78 -8.58 8.93
N SER A 238 26.25 -7.52 9.58
CA SER A 238 24.81 -7.37 9.76
C SER A 238 24.41 -5.89 9.67
N ALA A 239 23.28 -5.67 9.00
CA ALA A 239 22.61 -4.39 9.02
C ALA A 239 21.81 -4.21 10.31
N LEU A 240 21.81 -2.98 10.84
CA LEU A 240 20.86 -2.54 11.86
C LEU A 240 19.91 -1.54 11.24
N GLN A 241 18.61 -1.72 11.50
CA GLN A 241 17.56 -0.83 11.02
C GLN A 241 16.69 -0.40 12.21
N CYS A 242 16.43 0.90 12.32
CA CYS A 242 15.46 1.42 13.29
C CYS A 242 14.03 1.04 12.88
N ALA A 243 13.17 0.71 13.85
CA ALA A 243 11.74 0.51 13.62
C ALA A 243 11.07 1.72 12.92
N GLY A 244 11.55 2.92 13.24
CA GLY A 244 11.04 4.17 12.70
C GLY A 244 11.60 4.57 11.34
N ASN A 245 12.47 3.76 10.71
CA ASN A 245 13.02 4.11 9.40
C ASN A 245 11.90 4.39 8.38
N ARG A 246 12.00 5.51 7.65
CA ARG A 246 10.99 6.06 6.73
C ARG A 246 9.72 6.59 7.39
N ARG A 247 9.75 6.95 8.67
CA ARG A 247 8.60 7.53 9.38
C ARG A 247 8.05 8.78 8.70
N SER A 248 8.88 9.66 8.17
CA SER A 248 8.41 10.88 7.50
C SER A 248 7.52 10.59 6.27
N GLY A 249 7.68 9.42 5.64
CA GLY A 249 6.81 8.94 4.57
C GLY A 249 5.43 8.45 5.01
N MET A 250 5.17 8.35 6.32
CA MET A 250 3.85 8.02 6.88
C MET A 250 3.00 9.27 7.18
N ASN A 251 3.56 10.47 7.06
CA ASN A 251 2.82 11.71 7.24
C ASN A 251 1.77 11.88 6.13
N ASN A 252 0.59 12.34 6.49
CA ASN A 252 -0.57 12.46 5.58
C ASN A 252 -1.27 13.81 5.80
N GLU A 253 -1.63 14.51 4.73
CA GLU A 253 -2.39 15.77 4.77
C GLU A 253 -3.68 15.69 5.61
N GLN A 254 -4.34 14.53 5.65
CA GLN A 254 -5.59 14.33 6.40
C GLN A 254 -5.40 13.94 7.87
N GLN A 255 -4.26 13.35 8.23
CA GLN A 255 -4.00 12.79 9.58
C GLN A 255 -2.85 13.48 10.30
N GLY A 256 -2.16 14.41 9.64
CA GLY A 256 -1.01 15.12 10.17
C GLY A 256 0.27 14.30 10.20
N THR A 257 1.21 14.77 11.02
CA THR A 257 2.52 14.14 11.25
C THR A 257 2.38 13.03 12.28
N VAL A 258 2.89 11.83 11.98
CA VAL A 258 2.86 10.73 12.95
C VAL A 258 3.89 10.97 14.07
N GLN A 259 3.57 10.56 15.29
CA GLN A 259 4.45 10.76 16.44
C GLN A 259 5.78 10.00 16.32
N GLY A 260 6.85 10.60 16.86
CA GLY A 260 8.20 10.04 16.93
C GLY A 260 9.21 10.76 16.02
N THR A 261 10.48 10.37 16.11
CA THR A 261 11.58 10.96 15.32
C THR A 261 11.30 10.82 13.82
N GLN A 262 11.29 11.94 13.09
CA GLN A 262 10.91 12.01 11.67
C GLN A 262 12.02 11.50 10.75
N TRP A 263 12.30 10.20 10.82
CA TRP A 263 13.32 9.55 9.98
C TRP A 263 12.90 9.55 8.50
N TYR A 264 13.85 9.88 7.63
CA TYR A 264 13.78 9.64 6.19
C TYR A 264 14.28 8.21 5.90
N VAL A 265 15.08 7.98 4.87
CA VAL A 265 15.50 6.62 4.47
C VAL A 265 16.78 6.13 5.15
N GLY A 266 17.42 6.96 5.98
CA GLY A 266 18.79 6.76 6.49
C GLY A 266 18.91 6.17 7.89
N ALA A 267 17.81 5.79 8.55
CA ALA A 267 17.85 5.17 9.87
C ALA A 267 18.17 3.65 9.79
N ILE A 268 19.22 3.35 9.04
CA ILE A 268 19.74 2.02 8.72
C ILE A 268 21.23 2.12 8.41
N GLY A 269 22.01 1.11 8.78
CA GLY A 269 23.43 1.02 8.44
C GLY A 269 23.91 -0.43 8.46
N ASN A 270 24.95 -0.75 7.69
CA ASN A 270 25.52 -2.09 7.60
C ASN A 270 26.97 -2.09 8.07
N ALA A 271 27.33 -2.99 8.99
CA ALA A 271 28.67 -3.03 9.56
C ALA A 271 29.15 -4.47 9.78
N ARG A 272 30.47 -4.64 9.85
CA ARG A 272 31.08 -5.83 10.46
C ARG A 272 31.06 -5.64 11.97
N TRP A 273 30.65 -6.66 12.70
CA TRP A 273 30.58 -6.64 14.14
C TRP A 273 31.39 -7.80 14.68
N THR A 274 32.29 -7.52 15.61
CA THR A 274 33.11 -8.53 16.28
C THR A 274 32.75 -8.56 17.76
N GLY A 275 32.58 -9.78 18.28
CA GLY A 275 32.10 -9.99 19.62
C GLY A 275 32.11 -11.45 20.03
N ILE A 276 31.43 -11.73 21.14
CA ILE A 276 31.26 -13.08 21.69
C ILE A 276 29.85 -13.54 21.43
N LYS A 277 29.67 -14.82 21.08
CA LYS A 277 28.32 -15.38 20.92
C LYS A 277 27.58 -15.36 22.25
N LEU A 278 26.37 -14.81 22.24
CA LEU A 278 25.53 -14.79 23.44
C LEU A 278 25.23 -16.20 23.93
N ARG A 279 25.01 -17.15 23.01
CA ARG A 279 24.84 -18.57 23.33
C ARG A 279 25.93 -19.10 24.24
N ASP A 280 27.20 -18.92 23.85
CA ASP A 280 28.34 -19.50 24.56
C ASP A 280 28.44 -18.94 26.00
N VAL A 281 28.08 -17.67 26.18
CA VAL A 281 27.99 -17.05 27.51
C VAL A 281 26.88 -17.68 28.34
N LEU A 282 25.67 -17.80 27.79
CA LEU A 282 24.52 -18.38 28.50
C LEU A 282 24.74 -19.86 28.87
N GLU A 283 25.27 -20.66 27.95
CA GLU A 283 25.61 -22.07 28.16
C GLU A 283 26.65 -22.24 29.26
N SER A 284 27.66 -21.36 29.32
CA SER A 284 28.72 -21.45 30.34
C SER A 284 28.22 -21.25 31.78
N PHE A 285 27.07 -20.59 31.95
CA PHE A 285 26.40 -20.38 33.24
C PHE A 285 25.21 -21.33 33.43
N GLY A 286 24.97 -22.27 32.50
CA GLY A 286 23.87 -23.23 32.54
C GLY A 286 22.49 -22.61 32.34
N LEU A 287 22.40 -21.45 31.67
CA LEU A 287 21.18 -20.67 31.49
C LEU A 287 20.48 -20.93 30.13
N ASP A 288 21.00 -21.86 29.33
CA ASP A 288 20.50 -22.21 27.98
C ASP A 288 19.15 -22.94 28.00
N LYS A 289 18.78 -23.53 29.14
CA LYS A 289 17.52 -24.30 29.30
C LYS A 289 16.53 -23.65 30.26
N GLU A 290 16.84 -22.44 30.69
CA GLU A 290 16.04 -21.72 31.68
C GLU A 290 15.33 -20.54 31.00
N GLY A 291 14.07 -20.29 31.34
CA GLY A 291 13.30 -19.19 30.77
C GLY A 291 12.89 -19.35 29.31
N LYS A 292 12.20 -18.32 28.80
CA LYS A 292 11.70 -18.21 27.43
C LYS A 292 12.24 -17.01 26.68
N HIS A 293 12.80 -16.04 27.41
CA HIS A 293 13.30 -14.78 26.92
C HIS A 293 14.62 -14.43 27.58
N VAL A 294 15.44 -13.70 26.83
CA VAL A 294 16.64 -13.04 27.36
C VAL A 294 16.41 -11.55 27.31
N GLN A 295 16.42 -10.93 28.47
CA GLN A 295 16.26 -9.49 28.67
C GLN A 295 17.65 -8.85 28.75
N PHE A 296 17.79 -7.68 28.15
CA PHE A 296 19.00 -6.89 28.13
C PHE A 296 18.70 -5.52 28.71
N ILE A 297 19.56 -5.05 29.61
CA ILE A 297 19.45 -3.72 30.21
C ILE A 297 20.75 -2.96 29.94
N GLY A 298 20.62 -1.72 29.51
CA GLY A 298 21.72 -0.78 29.25
C GLY A 298 22.05 0.07 30.47
N LEU A 299 23.17 0.78 30.41
CA LEU A 299 23.58 1.78 31.40
C LEU A 299 22.87 3.14 31.25
N ASP A 300 22.22 3.37 30.11
CA ASP A 300 21.52 4.63 29.84
C ASP A 300 20.16 4.65 30.55
N CYS A 301 20.06 5.46 31.60
CA CYS A 301 18.87 5.57 32.45
C CYS A 301 18.29 6.98 32.48
N ASP A 302 16.97 7.06 32.68
CA ASP A 302 16.30 8.33 32.93
C ASP A 302 16.63 8.89 34.32
N THR A 303 16.18 10.10 34.64
CA THR A 303 16.37 10.73 35.96
C THR A 303 15.66 10.01 37.12
N SER A 304 15.00 8.88 36.86
CA SER A 304 14.39 8.01 37.86
C SER A 304 14.97 6.60 37.80
N GLU A 305 16.20 6.48 37.29
CA GLU A 305 16.98 5.24 37.24
C GLU A 305 16.31 4.11 36.43
N ARG A 306 15.39 4.45 35.52
CA ARG A 306 14.83 3.48 34.58
C ARG A 306 15.67 3.44 33.33
N CYS A 307 16.36 2.32 33.16
CA CYS A 307 17.31 2.13 32.09
C CYS A 307 16.69 1.54 30.83
N TYR A 308 17.31 1.81 29.67
CA TYR A 308 16.90 1.20 28.42
C TYR A 308 16.95 -0.33 28.54
N GLY A 309 15.90 -0.99 28.06
CA GLY A 309 15.87 -2.43 28.07
C GLY A 309 15.02 -3.00 26.96
N ALA A 310 15.35 -4.21 26.54
CA ALA A 310 14.60 -4.96 25.53
C ALA A 310 14.78 -6.47 25.79
N SER A 311 14.03 -7.30 25.06
CA SER A 311 14.22 -8.75 25.12
C SER A 311 14.04 -9.43 23.77
N ILE A 312 14.67 -10.58 23.62
CA ILE A 312 14.49 -11.51 22.51
C ILE A 312 14.06 -12.89 23.03
N PRO A 313 13.40 -13.72 22.21
CA PRO A 313 13.14 -15.12 22.56
C PRO A 313 14.45 -15.88 22.82
N ILE A 314 14.44 -16.83 23.76
CA ILE A 314 15.62 -17.63 24.13
C ILE A 314 16.18 -18.39 22.92
N GLU A 315 15.32 -18.88 22.03
CA GLU A 315 15.69 -19.55 20.78
C GLU A 315 16.56 -18.65 19.88
N LYS A 316 16.26 -17.34 19.83
CA LYS A 316 17.07 -16.37 19.08
C LYS A 316 18.34 -16.02 19.86
N ALA A 317 18.31 -15.97 21.19
CA ALA A 317 19.52 -15.73 21.97
C ALA A 317 20.56 -16.86 21.84
N LEU A 318 20.08 -18.09 21.65
CA LEU A 318 20.89 -19.29 21.45
C LEU A 318 21.28 -19.54 19.98
N SER A 319 20.96 -18.62 19.05
CA SER A 319 21.41 -18.76 17.66
C SER A 319 22.88 -18.37 17.49
N ASP A 320 23.50 -18.86 16.42
CA ASP A 320 24.93 -18.67 16.11
C ASP A 320 25.34 -17.23 15.77
N ASP A 321 24.38 -16.32 15.62
CA ASP A 321 24.58 -14.97 15.08
C ASP A 321 24.32 -13.84 16.09
N VAL A 322 23.82 -14.11 17.29
CA VAL A 322 23.64 -13.07 18.32
C VAL A 322 24.95 -12.85 19.07
N LEU A 323 25.44 -11.61 19.06
CA LEU A 323 26.72 -11.24 19.65
C LEU A 323 26.57 -10.26 20.82
N LEU A 324 27.43 -10.44 21.82
CA LEU A 324 27.91 -9.36 22.68
C LEU A 324 29.10 -8.72 21.96
N ALA A 325 28.82 -7.69 21.15
CA ALA A 325 29.79 -7.02 20.31
C ALA A 325 30.56 -5.95 21.10
N TYR A 326 31.88 -5.92 20.92
CA TYR A 326 32.81 -4.92 21.46
C TYR A 326 33.57 -4.16 20.35
N GLU A 327 33.43 -4.61 19.10
CA GLU A 327 34.07 -4.04 17.91
C GLU A 327 33.05 -3.85 16.77
N MET A 328 33.25 -2.80 15.98
CA MET A 328 32.46 -2.44 14.82
C MET A 328 33.39 -1.94 13.71
N ASN A 329 33.32 -2.59 12.54
CA ASN A 329 34.20 -2.37 11.39
C ASN A 329 35.69 -2.50 11.72
N ASP A 330 36.03 -3.51 12.53
CA ASP A 330 37.40 -3.83 12.98
C ASP A 330 38.02 -2.77 13.91
N GLU A 331 37.20 -1.84 14.43
CA GLU A 331 37.59 -0.86 15.44
C GLU A 331 36.76 -1.05 16.71
N THR A 332 37.30 -0.66 17.86
CA THR A 332 36.56 -0.64 19.12
C THR A 332 35.27 0.17 18.96
N LEU A 333 34.17 -0.30 19.58
CA LEU A 333 32.91 0.46 19.57
C LEU A 333 33.13 1.90 20.01
N THR A 334 32.47 2.84 19.34
CA THR A 334 32.38 4.23 19.80
C THR A 334 31.37 4.34 20.94
N SER A 335 31.46 5.42 21.73
CA SER A 335 30.50 5.70 22.79
C SER A 335 29.06 5.75 22.26
N ASP A 336 28.81 6.37 21.10
CA ASP A 336 27.48 6.42 20.49
C ASP A 336 26.94 5.05 20.04
N HIS A 337 27.82 4.08 19.77
CA HIS A 337 27.44 2.75 19.29
C HIS A 337 27.49 1.67 20.37
N GLY A 338 27.77 2.03 21.63
CA GLY A 338 27.58 1.16 22.78
C GLY A 338 28.85 0.73 23.48
N TYR A 339 29.97 1.45 23.34
CA TYR A 339 31.19 1.17 24.10
C TYR A 339 30.92 0.97 25.60
N PRO A 340 31.47 -0.07 26.25
CA PRO A 340 32.40 -1.06 25.71
C PRO A 340 31.72 -2.28 25.09
N LEU A 341 30.44 -2.50 25.37
CA LEU A 341 29.72 -3.71 24.96
C LEU A 341 28.28 -3.39 24.57
N ARG A 342 27.85 -3.96 23.44
CA ARG A 342 26.45 -3.95 23.02
C ARG A 342 25.97 -5.35 22.70
N VAL A 343 24.65 -5.54 22.77
CA VAL A 343 24.00 -6.67 22.12
C VAL A 343 23.81 -6.35 20.64
N LEU A 344 24.07 -7.32 19.78
CA LEU A 344 23.76 -7.31 18.36
C LEU A 344 22.84 -8.51 18.05
N VAL A 345 21.66 -8.22 17.52
CA VAL A 345 20.67 -9.25 17.14
C VAL A 345 20.39 -9.17 15.64
N PRO A 346 21.08 -9.95 14.78
CA PRO A 346 20.89 -9.90 13.34
C PRO A 346 19.49 -10.29 12.90
N GLY A 347 18.99 -9.62 11.86
CA GLY A 347 17.66 -9.84 11.30
C GLY A 347 16.49 -9.29 12.14
N THR A 348 16.79 -8.73 13.31
CA THR A 348 15.83 -8.15 14.26
C THR A 348 15.90 -6.62 14.19
N VAL A 349 14.81 -5.96 14.56
CA VAL A 349 14.75 -4.50 14.67
C VAL A 349 15.81 -3.97 15.64
N GLY A 350 16.45 -2.85 15.29
CA GLY A 350 17.59 -2.31 16.03
C GLY A 350 17.29 -1.99 17.50
N ALA A 351 16.03 -1.82 17.89
CA ALA A 351 15.62 -1.62 19.28
C ALA A 351 16.03 -2.78 20.22
N ARG A 352 16.17 -4.01 19.70
CA ARG A 352 16.57 -5.19 20.51
C ARG A 352 18.08 -5.33 20.67
N SER A 353 18.86 -4.58 19.90
CA SER A 353 20.33 -4.55 19.98
C SER A 353 20.77 -3.50 21.00
N VAL A 354 20.53 -3.78 22.29
CA VAL A 354 20.80 -2.87 23.42
C VAL A 354 22.26 -2.43 23.45
N LYS A 355 22.49 -1.12 23.54
CA LYS A 355 23.82 -0.52 23.69
C LYS A 355 24.19 -0.39 25.16
N TRP A 356 25.49 -0.28 25.44
CA TRP A 356 26.00 -0.10 26.81
C TRP A 356 25.44 -1.16 27.77
N VAL A 357 25.34 -2.42 27.30
CA VAL A 357 24.66 -3.47 28.05
C VAL A 357 25.41 -3.71 29.36
N ASN A 358 24.69 -3.76 30.48
CA ASN A 358 25.28 -4.07 31.78
C ASN A 358 24.66 -5.29 32.46
N ARG A 359 23.42 -5.65 32.10
CA ARG A 359 22.71 -6.79 32.70
C ARG A 359 22.02 -7.61 31.62
N ILE A 360 22.15 -8.92 31.74
CA ILE A 360 21.48 -9.93 30.93
C ILE A 360 20.67 -10.82 31.87
N VAL A 361 19.35 -10.87 31.68
CA VAL A 361 18.45 -11.62 32.55
C VAL A 361 17.69 -12.65 31.74
N VAL A 362 17.84 -13.91 32.10
CA VAL A 362 17.05 -15.01 31.54
C VAL A 362 15.75 -15.12 32.33
N SER A 363 14.61 -15.07 31.63
CA SER A 363 13.28 -14.96 32.25
C SER A 363 12.22 -15.70 31.44
N ASP A 364 11.14 -16.13 32.09
CA ASP A 364 9.94 -16.65 31.42
C ASP A 364 9.12 -15.56 30.70
N LYS A 365 9.41 -14.28 30.95
CA LYS A 365 8.66 -13.13 30.42
C LYS A 365 9.55 -12.22 29.58
N GLU A 366 8.93 -11.53 28.63
CA GLU A 366 9.55 -10.39 27.96
C GLU A 366 10.00 -9.31 28.96
N SER A 367 10.92 -8.45 28.54
CA SER A 367 11.37 -7.31 29.33
C SER A 367 10.18 -6.43 29.75
N ASP A 368 10.16 -6.05 31.02
CA ASP A 368 9.17 -5.12 31.57
C ASP A 368 9.43 -3.66 31.20
N SER A 369 10.47 -3.38 30.41
CA SER A 369 10.80 -2.03 29.96
C SER A 369 9.66 -1.40 29.16
N HIS A 370 9.54 -0.08 29.24
CA HIS A 370 8.56 0.67 28.45
C HIS A 370 8.72 0.40 26.94
N TRP A 371 9.97 0.34 26.46
CA TRP A 371 10.30 0.13 25.05
C TRP A 371 10.00 -1.29 24.54
N GLN A 372 9.87 -2.28 25.42
CA GLN A 372 9.42 -3.62 25.03
C GLN A 372 7.88 -3.73 25.12
N LYS A 373 7.29 -3.25 26.21
CA LYS A 373 5.86 -3.42 26.49
C LYS A 373 4.94 -2.51 25.69
N ALA A 374 5.29 -1.22 25.62
CA ALA A 374 4.38 -0.16 25.19
C ALA A 374 4.86 0.61 23.94
N ASP A 375 6.03 0.29 23.40
CA ASP A 375 6.57 0.86 22.17
C ASP A 375 7.07 -0.25 21.22
N TYR A 376 7.46 0.13 20.01
CA TYR A 376 7.96 -0.78 18.97
C TYR A 376 7.00 -1.93 18.69
N LYS A 377 5.72 -1.60 18.50
CA LYS A 377 4.64 -2.49 18.10
C LYS A 377 3.93 -1.94 16.87
N VAL A 378 3.36 -2.82 16.04
CA VAL A 378 2.59 -2.41 14.86
C VAL A 378 1.12 -2.42 15.20
N LEU A 379 0.47 -1.27 15.04
CA LEU A 379 -0.96 -1.09 15.28
C LEU A 379 -1.74 -1.09 13.97
N SER A 380 -3.03 -1.42 14.03
CA SER A 380 -3.94 -1.28 12.89
C SER A 380 -4.08 0.20 12.50
N PRO A 381 -4.11 0.56 11.19
CA PRO A 381 -4.36 1.93 10.75
C PRO A 381 -5.70 2.52 11.21
N SER A 382 -6.64 1.68 11.69
CA SER A 382 -7.92 2.12 12.27
C SER A 382 -7.76 2.73 13.67
N ILE A 383 -6.66 2.46 14.37
CA ILE A 383 -6.40 2.97 15.71
C ILE A 383 -5.80 4.37 15.58
N LYS A 384 -6.55 5.38 16.02
CA LYS A 384 -6.12 6.80 15.97
C LYS A 384 -5.40 7.25 17.23
N GLU A 385 -5.83 6.71 18.36
CA GLU A 385 -5.34 7.03 19.70
C GLU A 385 -4.65 5.75 20.21
N PRO A 386 -3.32 5.73 20.36
CA PRO A 386 -2.57 4.53 20.75
C PRO A 386 -3.08 3.87 22.05
N GLN A 387 -3.74 4.63 22.93
CA GLN A 387 -4.32 4.21 24.20
C GLN A 387 -5.50 3.26 24.05
N GLN A 388 -6.15 3.25 22.88
CA GLN A 388 -7.22 2.30 22.57
C GLN A 388 -6.69 0.88 22.38
N THR A 389 -5.36 0.73 22.30
CA THR A 389 -4.70 -0.56 22.10
C THR A 389 -4.45 -1.25 23.44
N ASP A 390 -4.82 -2.52 23.48
CA ASP A 390 -4.30 -3.46 24.46
C ASP A 390 -2.88 -3.89 24.04
N TYR A 391 -1.87 -3.21 24.60
CA TYR A 391 -0.46 -3.47 24.30
C TYR A 391 0.00 -4.86 24.72
N ASP A 392 -0.63 -5.47 25.73
CA ASP A 392 -0.28 -6.81 26.20
C ASP A 392 -0.66 -7.89 25.17
N LYS A 393 -1.69 -7.62 24.34
CA LYS A 393 -2.10 -8.50 23.23
C LYS A 393 -1.39 -8.24 21.92
N THR A 394 -0.59 -7.17 21.84
CA THR A 394 0.11 -6.81 20.62
C THR A 394 1.54 -7.31 20.70
N PRO A 395 2.05 -8.08 19.72
CA PRO A 395 3.43 -8.57 19.77
C PRO A 395 4.44 -7.43 19.59
N ALA A 396 5.54 -7.50 20.34
CA ALA A 396 6.70 -6.63 20.13
C ALA A 396 7.35 -6.91 18.76
N ILE A 397 7.77 -5.88 18.03
CA ILE A 397 8.50 -6.07 16.77
C ILE A 397 9.82 -6.79 17.10
N GLN A 398 10.01 -7.96 16.49
CA GLN A 398 11.26 -8.72 16.51
C GLN A 398 11.89 -8.63 15.12
N GLU A 399 11.62 -9.59 14.24
CA GLU A 399 12.12 -9.56 12.88
C GLU A 399 11.58 -8.37 12.07
N SER A 400 12.46 -7.75 11.28
CA SER A 400 12.05 -6.70 10.36
C SER A 400 11.40 -7.26 9.08
N ASN A 401 10.39 -6.56 8.55
CA ASN A 401 9.80 -6.87 7.25
C ASN A 401 10.76 -6.56 6.10
N VAL A 402 10.43 -7.02 4.89
CA VAL A 402 11.17 -6.62 3.67
C VAL A 402 11.05 -5.10 3.44
N GLN A 403 12.16 -4.48 3.09
CA GLN A 403 12.29 -3.04 2.90
C GLN A 403 13.20 -2.71 1.72
N SER A 404 12.93 -1.57 1.07
CA SER A 404 13.87 -0.94 0.13
C SER A 404 13.65 0.57 0.06
N ALA A 405 14.66 1.31 -0.38
CA ALA A 405 14.57 2.74 -0.66
C ALA A 405 15.53 3.16 -1.77
N ILE A 406 15.12 4.15 -2.58
CA ILE A 406 16.00 4.85 -3.52
C ILE A 406 16.72 5.96 -2.75
N CYS A 407 18.04 6.00 -2.88
CA CYS A 407 18.91 6.96 -2.20
C CYS A 407 19.68 7.87 -3.18
N TYR A 408 19.71 7.48 -4.46
CA TYR A 408 20.29 8.27 -5.54
C TYR A 408 19.41 8.16 -6.81
N PRO A 409 19.06 9.27 -7.48
CA PRO A 409 19.40 10.66 -7.17
C PRO A 409 18.88 11.10 -5.80
N ALA A 410 19.71 11.81 -5.03
CA ALA A 410 19.35 12.24 -3.69
C ALA A 410 18.28 13.33 -3.75
N SER A 411 17.28 13.25 -2.87
CA SER A 411 16.37 14.36 -2.60
C SER A 411 16.93 15.22 -1.47
N ASN A 412 16.79 16.54 -1.57
CA ASN A 412 16.97 17.38 -0.38
C ASN A 412 15.80 17.12 0.57
N ASP A 413 16.14 16.96 1.85
CA ASP A 413 15.18 16.89 2.94
C ASP A 413 15.01 18.29 3.52
N ASP A 414 14.05 19.06 3.01
CA ASP A 414 13.66 20.36 3.60
C ASP A 414 12.64 20.15 4.74
N GLY A 415 12.65 18.99 5.41
CA GLY A 415 11.79 18.68 6.56
C GLY A 415 10.30 18.47 6.27
N ASN A 416 9.81 18.89 5.09
CA ASN A 416 8.39 18.74 4.72
C ASN A 416 8.12 18.39 3.24
N LYS A 417 9.11 18.46 2.34
CA LYS A 417 8.94 18.09 0.93
C LYS A 417 10.20 17.44 0.36
N VAL A 418 10.06 16.19 -0.09
CA VAL A 418 11.09 15.48 -0.87
C VAL A 418 11.21 16.16 -2.23
N LYS A 419 12.14 17.09 -2.39
CA LYS A 419 12.46 17.68 -3.70
C LYS A 419 13.52 16.79 -4.33
N ILE A 420 13.14 16.01 -5.35
CA ILE A 420 14.12 15.29 -6.18
C ILE A 420 15.06 16.36 -6.72
N LEU A 421 16.33 16.33 -6.29
CA LEU A 421 17.31 17.23 -6.89
C LEU A 421 17.36 16.90 -8.36
N SER A 422 17.28 17.93 -9.20
CA SER A 422 17.78 17.86 -10.57
C SER A 422 19.26 17.49 -10.46
N VAL A 423 19.56 16.19 -10.48
CA VAL A 423 20.95 15.74 -10.53
C VAL A 423 21.49 16.24 -11.86
N LYS A 424 22.48 17.14 -11.80
CA LYS A 424 23.35 17.40 -12.94
C LYS A 424 23.98 16.04 -13.24
N PRO A 425 23.60 15.35 -14.33
CA PRO A 425 24.19 14.07 -14.65
C PRO A 425 25.69 14.31 -14.87
N ASN A 426 26.54 13.35 -14.50
CA ASN A 426 27.95 13.47 -14.88
C ASN A 426 28.05 13.63 -16.40
N ASN A 427 29.11 14.29 -16.89
CA ASN A 427 29.25 14.63 -18.32
C ASN A 427 29.01 13.43 -19.24
N ASP A 428 29.43 12.22 -18.83
CA ASP A 428 29.19 10.98 -19.58
C ASP A 428 27.71 10.52 -19.57
N ASP A 429 26.99 10.69 -18.48
CA ASP A 429 25.56 10.37 -18.37
C ASP A 429 24.71 11.37 -19.19
N MET A 430 25.10 12.64 -19.22
CA MET A 430 24.49 13.65 -20.10
C MET A 430 24.73 13.32 -21.57
N LYS A 431 25.98 12.98 -21.93
CA LYS A 431 26.36 12.66 -23.30
C LYS A 431 25.68 11.40 -23.82
N ASN A 432 25.42 10.42 -22.94
CA ASN A 432 24.82 9.12 -23.27
C ASN A 432 23.33 8.99 -22.90
N LYS A 433 22.67 10.05 -22.41
CA LYS A 433 21.27 10.04 -21.94
C LYS A 433 20.97 8.89 -20.94
N ARG A 434 21.85 8.67 -19.96
CA ARG A 434 21.70 7.63 -18.93
C ARG A 434 21.32 8.25 -17.58
N LEU A 435 20.56 7.49 -16.78
CA LEU A 435 20.22 7.84 -15.40
C LEU A 435 20.65 6.68 -14.49
N THR A 436 21.60 6.95 -13.59
CA THR A 436 21.99 5.99 -12.56
C THR A 436 21.07 6.12 -11.36
N ILE A 437 20.48 5.00 -10.90
CA ILE A 437 19.66 4.93 -9.70
C ILE A 437 20.35 4.00 -8.70
N LYS A 438 20.47 4.42 -7.44
CA LYS A 438 21.03 3.59 -6.35
C LYS A 438 20.10 3.60 -5.15
N GLY A 439 20.15 2.52 -4.38
CA GLY A 439 19.30 2.31 -3.22
C GLY A 439 19.76 1.10 -2.41
N TYR A 440 19.03 0.79 -1.35
CA TYR A 440 19.24 -0.43 -0.57
C TYR A 440 17.98 -1.29 -0.56
N ALA A 441 18.16 -2.58 -0.24
CA ALA A 441 17.09 -3.49 0.11
C ALA A 441 17.54 -4.43 1.24
N LEU A 442 16.65 -4.72 2.18
CA LEU A 442 16.92 -5.56 3.37
C LEU A 442 15.65 -6.33 3.76
N SER A 443 15.81 -7.52 4.35
CA SER A 443 14.73 -8.23 5.04
C SER A 443 15.26 -8.77 6.36
N GLY A 444 14.41 -8.82 7.39
CA GLY A 444 14.74 -9.43 8.67
C GLY A 444 14.80 -10.96 8.63
N GLY A 445 15.07 -11.58 9.77
CA GLY A 445 15.09 -13.03 9.95
C GLY A 445 16.08 -13.79 9.04
N GLY A 446 17.13 -13.12 8.55
CA GLY A 446 18.12 -13.73 7.65
C GLY A 446 17.60 -14.01 6.22
N ARG A 447 16.44 -13.46 5.83
CA ARG A 447 15.86 -13.70 4.50
C ARG A 447 16.60 -12.93 3.41
N GLN A 448 17.06 -13.63 2.39
CA GLN A 448 17.75 -13.02 1.24
C GLN A 448 16.78 -12.22 0.35
N ILE A 449 17.24 -11.06 -0.15
CA ILE A 449 16.53 -10.31 -1.19
C ILE A 449 16.72 -11.02 -2.54
N HIS A 450 15.64 -11.57 -3.10
CA HIS A 450 15.67 -12.27 -4.39
C HIS A 450 15.64 -11.33 -5.60
N ASN A 451 14.89 -10.22 -5.51
CA ASN A 451 14.72 -9.28 -6.61
C ASN A 451 14.37 -7.86 -6.09
N VAL A 452 14.81 -6.83 -6.80
CA VAL A 452 14.42 -5.42 -6.61
C VAL A 452 13.88 -4.89 -7.93
N GLN A 453 12.63 -4.43 -7.94
CA GLN A 453 11.99 -3.86 -9.12
C GLN A 453 11.99 -2.34 -9.03
N ILE A 454 12.46 -1.67 -10.09
CA ILE A 454 12.51 -0.22 -10.19
C ILE A 454 11.53 0.20 -11.29
N SER A 455 10.73 1.23 -11.03
CA SER A 455 9.82 1.84 -12.01
C SER A 455 10.12 3.34 -12.09
N LEU A 456 10.05 3.87 -13.31
CA LEU A 456 10.20 5.30 -13.61
C LEU A 456 8.85 6.00 -13.80
N ASP A 457 7.75 5.26 -13.63
CA ASP A 457 6.38 5.65 -13.98
C ASP A 457 5.37 5.34 -12.86
N HIS A 458 5.83 5.43 -11.61
CA HIS A 458 5.03 5.23 -10.40
C HIS A 458 4.39 3.82 -10.28
N GLY A 459 5.05 2.81 -10.82
CA GLY A 459 4.62 1.41 -10.73
C GLY A 459 3.40 1.07 -11.59
N ASN A 460 3.13 1.86 -12.62
CA ASN A 460 1.92 1.66 -13.43
C ASN A 460 1.97 0.33 -14.20
N ILE A 461 1.13 -0.61 -13.78
CA ILE A 461 1.07 -1.96 -14.36
C ILE A 461 0.65 -1.95 -15.84
N LEU A 462 -0.02 -0.89 -16.30
CA LEU A 462 -0.41 -0.68 -17.69
C LEU A 462 0.78 -0.39 -18.61
N HIS A 463 1.93 -0.01 -18.05
CA HIS A 463 3.19 0.13 -18.77
C HIS A 463 4.04 -1.15 -18.74
N ARG A 464 3.41 -2.31 -18.47
CA ARG A 464 4.00 -3.60 -18.81
C ARG A 464 3.70 -3.91 -20.28
N PRO A 465 4.70 -4.28 -21.10
CA PRO A 465 4.51 -4.54 -22.53
C PRO A 465 3.36 -5.51 -22.82
N ILE A 466 3.29 -6.60 -22.05
CA ILE A 466 2.25 -7.64 -22.19
C ILE A 466 0.85 -7.09 -21.91
N ILE A 467 0.69 -6.25 -20.88
CA ILE A 467 -0.63 -5.73 -20.50
C ILE A 467 -1.09 -4.70 -21.54
N CYS A 468 -0.20 -3.80 -21.95
CA CYS A 468 -0.43 -2.86 -23.03
C CYS A 468 -0.87 -3.56 -24.33
N GLN A 469 -0.13 -4.58 -24.77
CA GLN A 469 -0.46 -5.37 -25.96
C GLN A 469 -1.78 -6.13 -25.83
N LEU A 470 -2.00 -6.81 -24.69
CA LEU A 470 -3.20 -7.61 -24.46
C LEU A 470 -4.45 -6.75 -24.36
N THR A 471 -4.39 -5.60 -23.68
CA THR A 471 -5.53 -4.69 -23.55
C THR A 471 -5.99 -4.20 -24.91
N LEU A 472 -5.07 -3.71 -25.75
CA LEU A 472 -5.43 -3.26 -27.10
C LEU A 472 -5.93 -4.42 -27.97
N TYR A 473 -5.26 -5.58 -27.96
CA TYR A 473 -5.74 -6.77 -28.69
C TYR A 473 -7.16 -7.17 -28.32
N LEU A 474 -7.46 -7.26 -27.02
CA LEU A 474 -8.80 -7.61 -26.54
C LEU A 474 -9.83 -6.55 -26.91
N THR A 475 -9.49 -5.27 -26.91
CA THR A 475 -10.40 -4.20 -27.33
C THR A 475 -10.82 -4.37 -28.79
N TYR A 476 -9.88 -4.58 -29.71
CA TYR A 476 -10.18 -4.76 -31.14
C TYR A 476 -10.97 -6.05 -31.41
N VAL A 477 -10.59 -7.17 -30.78
CA VAL A 477 -11.31 -8.44 -30.89
C VAL A 477 -12.74 -8.34 -30.35
N CYS A 478 -12.92 -7.77 -29.15
CA CYS A 478 -14.25 -7.60 -28.55
C CYS A 478 -15.14 -6.69 -29.39
N ASN A 479 -14.55 -5.67 -30.00
CA ASN A 479 -15.24 -4.74 -30.86
C ASN A 479 -15.87 -5.44 -32.08
N PHE A 480 -15.05 -6.17 -32.84
CA PHE A 480 -15.53 -6.95 -33.99
C PHE A 480 -16.61 -7.96 -33.58
N ILE A 481 -16.39 -8.69 -32.48
CA ILE A 481 -17.36 -9.67 -31.98
C ILE A 481 -18.71 -9.00 -31.66
N SER A 482 -18.69 -7.84 -30.99
CA SER A 482 -19.91 -7.10 -30.64
C SER A 482 -20.72 -6.68 -31.87
N ALA A 483 -20.05 -6.14 -32.90
CA ALA A 483 -20.68 -5.76 -34.15
C ALA A 483 -21.33 -6.96 -34.86
N TYR A 484 -20.57 -8.04 -35.06
CA TYR A 484 -21.03 -9.20 -35.81
C TYR A 484 -22.02 -10.10 -35.04
N TYR A 485 -22.01 -10.07 -33.70
CA TYR A 485 -23.10 -10.63 -32.90
C TYR A 485 -24.40 -9.85 -33.10
N THR A 486 -24.34 -8.52 -33.13
CA THR A 486 -25.52 -7.68 -33.38
C THR A 486 -26.08 -7.94 -34.78
N VAL A 487 -25.21 -8.04 -35.80
CA VAL A 487 -25.60 -8.44 -37.17
C VAL A 487 -26.24 -9.84 -37.17
N SER A 488 -25.61 -10.81 -36.52
CA SER A 488 -26.09 -12.19 -36.47
C SER A 488 -27.46 -12.31 -35.79
N PHE A 489 -27.66 -11.64 -34.65
CA PHE A 489 -28.96 -11.63 -33.96
C PHE A 489 -30.04 -10.95 -34.79
N THR A 490 -29.69 -9.88 -35.50
CA THR A 490 -30.61 -9.17 -36.40
C THR A 490 -30.99 -10.05 -37.60
N ALA A 491 -30.04 -10.77 -38.19
CA ALA A 491 -30.28 -11.72 -39.27
C ALA A 491 -31.16 -12.90 -38.81
N GLN A 492 -30.85 -13.48 -37.65
CA GLN A 492 -31.67 -14.51 -37.04
C GLN A 492 -33.12 -14.05 -36.84
N ARG A 493 -33.32 -12.79 -36.42
CA ARG A 493 -34.65 -12.20 -36.28
C ARG A 493 -35.34 -11.98 -37.62
N LEU A 494 -34.63 -11.51 -38.64
CA LEU A 494 -35.16 -11.36 -39.99
C LEU A 494 -35.69 -12.69 -40.52
N PHE A 495 -34.92 -13.76 -40.41
CA PHE A 495 -35.35 -15.11 -40.81
C PHE A 495 -36.59 -15.57 -40.03
N ALA A 496 -36.65 -15.31 -38.72
CA ALA A 496 -37.79 -15.68 -37.89
C ALA A 496 -39.08 -14.94 -38.25
N VAL A 497 -38.98 -13.73 -38.80
CA VAL A 497 -40.13 -12.91 -39.24
C VAL A 497 -40.56 -13.28 -40.65
N VAL A 498 -39.61 -13.42 -41.58
CA VAL A 498 -39.89 -13.59 -43.01
C VAL A 498 -40.22 -15.04 -43.38
N LYS A 499 -39.58 -16.03 -42.73
CA LYS A 499 -39.77 -17.46 -43.04
C LYS A 499 -40.09 -18.27 -41.76
N PRO A 500 -41.22 -18.00 -41.08
CA PRO A 500 -41.54 -18.58 -39.77
C PRO A 500 -41.61 -20.11 -39.75
N PHE A 501 -42.00 -20.75 -40.86
CA PHE A 501 -42.15 -22.21 -40.96
C PHE A 501 -40.84 -22.98 -41.20
N ARG A 502 -39.73 -22.30 -41.52
CA ARG A 502 -38.40 -22.93 -41.71
C ARG A 502 -37.43 -22.68 -40.56
N VAL A 503 -37.86 -21.95 -39.52
CA VAL A 503 -37.01 -21.51 -38.40
C VAL A 503 -36.42 -22.68 -37.62
N SER A 504 -37.20 -23.72 -37.34
CA SER A 504 -36.73 -24.91 -36.59
C SER A 504 -35.65 -25.71 -37.33
N HIS A 505 -35.65 -25.68 -38.66
CA HIS A 505 -34.70 -26.43 -39.48
C HIS A 505 -33.43 -25.63 -39.81
N VAL A 506 -33.49 -24.30 -39.83
CA VAL A 506 -32.36 -23.42 -40.16
C VAL A 506 -31.63 -22.94 -38.90
N LEU A 507 -32.38 -22.55 -37.87
CA LEU A 507 -31.91 -21.87 -36.66
C LEU A 507 -31.78 -22.83 -35.46
N SER A 508 -30.96 -23.86 -35.62
CA SER A 508 -30.63 -24.78 -34.51
C SER A 508 -29.66 -24.12 -33.52
N TRP A 509 -29.81 -24.43 -32.24
CA TRP A 509 -28.90 -23.98 -31.17
C TRP A 509 -27.44 -24.37 -31.44
N TYR A 510 -27.21 -25.52 -32.10
CA TYR A 510 -25.88 -25.97 -32.50
C TYR A 510 -25.27 -25.04 -33.54
N ARG A 511 -26.01 -24.71 -34.60
CA ARG A 511 -25.54 -23.81 -35.67
C ARG A 511 -25.30 -22.39 -35.17
N SER A 512 -26.15 -21.88 -34.26
CA SER A 512 -25.92 -20.57 -33.63
C SER A 512 -24.65 -20.55 -32.76
N ARG A 513 -24.29 -21.66 -32.10
CA ARG A 513 -23.03 -21.78 -31.36
C ARG A 513 -21.83 -21.86 -32.29
N CYS A 514 -21.91 -22.65 -33.36
CA CYS A 514 -20.85 -22.73 -34.37
C CYS A 514 -20.61 -21.36 -35.01
N LEU A 515 -21.67 -20.61 -35.35
CA LEU A 515 -21.55 -19.24 -35.88
C LEU A 515 -20.88 -18.29 -34.88
N ALA A 516 -21.25 -18.36 -33.59
CA ALA A 516 -20.62 -17.53 -32.57
C ALA A 516 -19.11 -17.83 -32.41
N LEU A 517 -18.75 -19.11 -32.39
CA LEU A 517 -17.33 -19.54 -32.33
C LEU A 517 -16.56 -19.15 -33.60
N LEU A 518 -17.20 -19.24 -34.77
CA LEU A 518 -16.60 -18.81 -36.03
C LEU A 518 -16.31 -17.31 -36.04
N ILE A 519 -17.24 -16.48 -35.54
CA ILE A 519 -17.03 -15.03 -35.42
C ILE A 519 -15.87 -14.72 -34.48
N ILE A 520 -15.74 -15.43 -33.36
CA ILE A 520 -14.59 -15.28 -32.44
C ILE A 520 -13.29 -15.66 -33.15
N LEU A 521 -13.26 -16.80 -33.85
CA LEU A 521 -12.06 -17.27 -34.55
C LEU A 521 -11.61 -16.28 -35.61
N ILE A 522 -12.55 -15.75 -36.41
CA ILE A 522 -12.28 -14.73 -37.43
C ILE A 522 -11.73 -13.46 -36.77
N ALA A 523 -12.33 -13.00 -35.66
CA ALA A 523 -11.84 -11.82 -34.93
C ALA A 523 -10.40 -12.02 -34.43
N CYS A 524 -10.10 -13.15 -33.79
CA CYS A 524 -8.75 -13.46 -33.31
C CYS A 524 -7.73 -13.54 -34.46
N LEU A 525 -8.12 -14.09 -35.61
CA LEU A 525 -7.24 -14.19 -36.78
C LEU A 525 -6.96 -12.81 -37.38
N ILE A 526 -7.99 -11.99 -37.60
CA ILE A 526 -7.86 -10.65 -38.16
C ILE A 526 -6.93 -9.79 -37.29
N TYR A 527 -7.09 -9.80 -35.97
CA TYR A 527 -6.31 -8.94 -35.07
C TYR A 527 -5.03 -9.58 -34.51
N SER A 528 -4.64 -10.76 -35.01
CA SER A 528 -3.44 -11.47 -34.55
C SER A 528 -2.14 -10.66 -34.75
N TYR A 529 -2.14 -9.67 -35.66
CA TYR A 529 -1.01 -8.77 -35.91
C TYR A 529 -0.75 -7.78 -34.77
N LEU A 530 -1.78 -7.43 -34.00
CA LEU A 530 -1.77 -6.27 -33.11
C LEU A 530 -0.75 -6.36 -31.95
N PRO A 531 -0.58 -7.52 -31.28
CA PRO A 531 0.45 -7.69 -30.25
C PRO A 531 1.89 -7.49 -30.75
N PHE A 532 2.14 -7.69 -32.05
CA PHE A 532 3.46 -7.55 -32.67
C PHE A 532 3.76 -6.10 -33.11
N LEU A 533 2.73 -5.25 -33.17
CA LEU A 533 2.80 -3.89 -33.68
C LEU A 533 2.79 -2.82 -32.58
N ILE A 534 2.35 -3.21 -31.38
CA ILE A 534 2.20 -2.32 -30.23
C ILE A 534 3.39 -2.47 -29.29
N GLY A 535 3.92 -1.32 -28.86
CA GLY A 535 4.96 -1.22 -27.85
C GLY A 535 4.71 -0.05 -26.90
N ILE A 536 5.61 0.09 -25.94
CA ILE A 536 5.57 1.20 -24.99
C ILE A 536 6.60 2.23 -25.43
N VAL A 537 6.12 3.41 -25.79
CA VAL A 537 6.94 4.55 -26.21
C VAL A 537 6.58 5.70 -25.28
N ASN A 538 7.57 6.22 -24.54
CA ASN A 538 7.41 7.33 -23.58
C ASN A 538 6.32 7.10 -22.52
N GLY A 539 6.25 5.89 -21.95
CA GLY A 539 5.25 5.56 -20.93
C GLY A 539 3.82 5.59 -21.49
N ARG A 540 3.64 5.40 -22.79
CA ARG A 540 2.33 5.29 -23.41
C ARG A 540 2.32 4.13 -24.40
N CYS A 541 1.18 3.45 -24.45
CA CYS A 541 0.97 2.29 -25.30
C CYS A 541 0.61 2.79 -26.71
N TYR A 542 1.53 2.65 -27.67
CA TYR A 542 1.37 3.14 -29.05
C TYR A 542 1.94 2.15 -30.07
N SER A 543 1.60 2.36 -31.34
CA SER A 543 2.23 1.64 -32.45
C SER A 543 3.72 1.96 -32.55
N LEU A 544 4.53 0.95 -32.81
CA LEU A 544 5.96 1.11 -33.05
C LEU A 544 6.16 1.93 -34.34
N GLU A 545 7.04 2.94 -34.27
CA GLU A 545 7.21 3.98 -35.30
C GLU A 545 7.51 3.40 -36.70
N HIS A 546 8.34 2.36 -36.78
CA HIS A 546 8.71 1.68 -38.02
C HIS A 546 7.59 0.87 -38.69
N LEU A 547 6.47 0.64 -37.99
CA LEU A 547 5.33 -0.13 -38.49
C LEU A 547 4.01 0.64 -38.47
N ARG A 548 4.08 1.97 -38.27
CA ARG A 548 2.89 2.82 -38.12
C ARG A 548 1.94 2.73 -39.31
N TRP A 549 2.49 2.57 -40.52
CA TRP A 549 1.72 2.43 -41.76
C TRP A 549 0.77 1.22 -41.77
N ILE A 550 1.14 0.12 -41.10
CA ILE A 550 0.28 -1.08 -41.01
C ILE A 550 -0.94 -0.78 -40.15
N ASN A 551 -0.75 -0.05 -39.04
CA ASN A 551 -1.85 0.35 -38.18
C ASN A 551 -2.77 1.35 -38.88
N GLU A 552 -2.22 2.35 -39.58
CA GLU A 552 -3.02 3.31 -40.36
C GLU A 552 -3.85 2.62 -41.45
N PHE A 553 -3.28 1.62 -42.14
CA PHE A 553 -4.01 0.81 -43.11
C PHE A 553 -5.12 -0.02 -42.45
N MET A 554 -4.81 -0.68 -41.33
CA MET A 554 -5.78 -1.51 -40.63
C MET A 554 -6.91 -0.71 -39.98
N ASP A 555 -6.66 0.52 -39.54
CA ASP A 555 -7.71 1.41 -39.04
C ASP A 555 -8.77 1.71 -40.13
N ILE A 556 -8.36 1.84 -41.40
CA ILE A 556 -9.29 1.98 -42.53
C ILE A 556 -10.09 0.69 -42.74
N VAL A 557 -9.40 -0.46 -42.72
CA VAL A 557 -10.03 -1.78 -42.86
C VAL A 557 -11.07 -2.01 -41.76
N ASP A 558 -10.71 -1.69 -40.52
CA ASP A 558 -11.61 -1.76 -39.36
C ASP A 558 -12.78 -0.80 -39.49
N CYS A 559 -12.55 0.40 -40.02
CA CYS A 559 -13.63 1.33 -40.26
C CYS A 559 -14.69 0.75 -41.19
N ILE A 560 -14.28 0.01 -42.21
CA ILE A 560 -15.18 -0.63 -43.18
C ILE A 560 -15.85 -1.86 -42.56
N ILE A 561 -15.06 -2.76 -41.97
CA ILE A 561 -15.51 -4.07 -41.51
C ILE A 561 -16.34 -3.97 -40.23
N VAL A 562 -15.99 -3.08 -39.31
CA VAL A 562 -16.63 -2.97 -38.00
C VAL A 562 -17.71 -1.91 -37.96
N PHE A 563 -17.56 -0.80 -38.70
CA PHE A 563 -18.60 0.25 -38.75
C PHE A 563 -19.46 0.16 -40.00
N LEU A 564 -18.91 0.37 -41.19
CA LEU A 564 -19.70 0.61 -42.40
C LEU A 564 -20.59 -0.59 -42.77
N ILE A 565 -20.01 -1.79 -42.85
CA ILE A 565 -20.72 -3.01 -43.25
C ILE A 565 -21.82 -3.37 -42.23
N PRO A 566 -21.54 -3.53 -40.91
CA PRO A 566 -22.56 -3.84 -39.92
C PRO A 566 -23.68 -2.80 -39.88
N TYR A 567 -23.34 -1.51 -39.98
CA TYR A 567 -24.32 -0.41 -39.91
C TYR A 567 -25.33 -0.48 -41.06
N ILE A 568 -24.86 -0.60 -42.30
CA ILE A 568 -25.72 -0.71 -43.49
C ILE A 568 -26.59 -1.96 -43.40
N VAL A 569 -25.97 -3.11 -43.09
CA VAL A 569 -26.68 -4.39 -43.05
C VAL A 569 -27.77 -4.38 -41.96
N ILE A 570 -27.49 -3.85 -40.76
CA ILE A 570 -28.48 -3.77 -39.67
C ILE A 570 -29.65 -2.84 -40.06
N ILE A 571 -29.38 -1.69 -40.69
CA ILE A 571 -30.45 -0.78 -41.14
C ILE A 571 -31.38 -1.47 -42.14
N VAL A 572 -30.82 -2.15 -43.13
CA VAL A 572 -31.60 -2.87 -44.14
C VAL A 572 -32.45 -3.96 -43.49
N MET A 573 -31.84 -4.78 -42.63
CA MET A 573 -32.56 -5.87 -41.95
C MET A 573 -33.64 -5.35 -41.00
N ASN A 574 -33.37 -4.32 -40.18
CA ASN A 574 -34.34 -3.72 -39.29
C ASN A 574 -35.52 -3.10 -40.07
N THR A 575 -35.25 -2.47 -41.21
CA THR A 575 -36.28 -1.90 -42.09
C THR A 575 -37.19 -3.00 -42.62
N ILE A 576 -36.64 -4.09 -43.14
CA ILE A 576 -37.42 -5.24 -43.61
C ILE A 576 -38.24 -5.85 -42.46
N ILE A 577 -37.62 -6.06 -41.29
CA ILE A 577 -38.32 -6.58 -40.09
C ILE A 577 -39.52 -5.71 -39.73
N LEU A 578 -39.36 -4.39 -39.70
CA LEU A 578 -40.44 -3.45 -39.36
C LEU A 578 -41.57 -3.49 -40.40
N ILE A 579 -41.25 -3.55 -41.69
CA ILE A 579 -42.24 -3.67 -42.77
C ILE A 579 -43.00 -4.99 -42.64
N SER A 580 -42.31 -6.12 -42.46
CA SER A 580 -42.94 -7.43 -42.31
C SER A 580 -43.81 -7.52 -41.04
N LEU A 581 -43.40 -6.89 -39.93
CA LEU A 581 -44.21 -6.80 -38.72
C LEU A 581 -45.49 -5.96 -38.92
N ARG A 582 -45.40 -4.86 -39.67
CA ARG A 582 -46.57 -4.03 -40.03
C ARG A 582 -47.56 -4.82 -40.90
N ARG A 583 -47.06 -5.54 -41.91
CA ARG A 583 -47.88 -6.40 -42.78
C ARG A 583 -48.59 -7.49 -41.97
N MET A 584 -47.86 -8.23 -41.12
CA MET A 584 -48.47 -9.26 -40.26
C MET A 584 -49.54 -8.70 -39.31
N LYS A 585 -49.35 -7.48 -38.78
CA LYS A 585 -50.35 -6.83 -37.91
C LYS A 585 -51.62 -6.44 -38.67
N GLN A 586 -51.50 -6.07 -39.95
CA GLN A 586 -52.66 -5.80 -40.81
C GLN A 586 -53.45 -7.08 -41.07
N THR A 587 -52.77 -8.18 -41.46
CA THR A 587 -53.41 -9.49 -41.71
C THR A 587 -54.02 -10.09 -40.43
N GLU A 588 -53.44 -9.83 -39.24
CA GLU A 588 -54.01 -10.28 -37.96
C GLU A 588 -55.38 -9.66 -37.65
N HIS A 589 -55.63 -8.43 -38.09
CA HIS A 589 -56.90 -7.75 -37.90
C HIS A 589 -58.03 -8.35 -38.75
N GLU A 590 -57.67 -9.02 -39.85
CA GLU A 590 -58.60 -9.76 -40.73
C GLU A 590 -58.88 -11.18 -40.19
N PHE A 591 -57.87 -11.88 -39.66
CA PHE A 591 -58.02 -13.25 -39.13
C PHE A 591 -58.77 -13.37 -37.80
N LEU A 592 -58.91 -12.29 -37.01
CA LEU A 592 -59.64 -12.31 -35.73
C LEU A 592 -61.16 -12.45 -35.88
N PHE A 593 -61.69 -12.40 -37.11
CA PHE A 593 -63.10 -12.55 -37.45
C PHE A 593 -63.55 -13.97 -37.81
N GLN A 594 -62.65 -14.98 -37.82
CA GLN A 594 -63.04 -16.38 -38.12
C GLN A 594 -63.17 -17.26 -36.85
N ASN A 595 -64.18 -18.14 -36.86
CA ASN A 595 -64.55 -19.06 -35.77
C ASN A 595 -63.53 -20.22 -35.63
N HIS A 596 -62.61 -20.11 -34.67
CA HIS A 596 -61.73 -21.19 -34.23
C HIS A 596 -61.97 -21.56 -32.76
N SER A 597 -61.67 -22.81 -32.39
CA SER A 597 -61.80 -23.33 -31.02
C SER A 597 -60.96 -22.54 -29.99
N HIS A 598 -61.52 -22.31 -28.80
CA HIS A 598 -60.98 -21.42 -27.76
C HIS A 598 -59.54 -21.78 -27.32
N LEU A 599 -59.20 -23.07 -27.26
CA LEU A 599 -57.86 -23.56 -26.88
C LEU A 599 -56.78 -23.27 -27.94
N ASN A 600 -57.12 -23.40 -29.22
CA ASN A 600 -56.20 -23.07 -30.31
C ASN A 600 -55.96 -21.56 -30.38
N LYS A 601 -57.01 -20.77 -30.14
CA LYS A 601 -56.93 -19.30 -30.03
C LYS A 601 -55.98 -18.87 -28.90
N ILE A 602 -56.07 -19.48 -27.71
CA ILE A 602 -55.18 -19.18 -26.57
C ILE A 602 -53.72 -19.58 -26.84
N ARG A 603 -53.47 -20.78 -27.38
CA ARG A 603 -52.10 -21.22 -27.73
C ARG A 603 -51.46 -20.32 -28.78
N GLU A 604 -52.22 -19.90 -29.77
CA GLU A 604 -51.73 -19.06 -30.86
C GLU A 604 -51.45 -17.62 -30.40
N ILE A 605 -52.33 -17.04 -29.56
CA ILE A 605 -52.12 -15.74 -28.92
C ILE A 605 -50.86 -15.77 -28.03
N THR A 606 -50.68 -16.83 -27.24
CA THR A 606 -49.51 -16.98 -26.36
C THR A 606 -48.21 -17.08 -27.15
N ARG A 607 -48.19 -17.86 -28.24
CA ARG A 607 -47.03 -18.00 -29.15
C ARG A 607 -46.70 -16.68 -29.85
N ARG A 608 -47.71 -15.93 -30.30
CA ARG A 608 -47.56 -14.60 -30.92
C ARG A 608 -47.04 -13.56 -29.92
N ASN A 609 -47.52 -13.55 -28.68
CA ASN A 609 -47.06 -12.65 -27.63
C ASN A 609 -45.59 -12.91 -27.23
N ALA A 610 -45.18 -14.18 -27.14
CA ALA A 610 -43.78 -14.55 -26.91
C ALA A 610 -42.87 -14.11 -28.07
N SER A 611 -43.30 -14.31 -29.32
CA SER A 611 -42.58 -13.84 -30.52
C SER A 611 -42.44 -12.31 -30.54
N ARG A 612 -43.49 -11.55 -30.19
CA ARG A 612 -43.47 -10.08 -30.12
C ARG A 612 -42.52 -9.55 -29.04
N LYS A 613 -42.49 -10.17 -27.86
CA LYS A 613 -41.60 -9.75 -26.76
C LYS A 613 -40.12 -9.92 -27.14
N MET A 614 -39.77 -11.06 -27.74
CA MET A 614 -38.42 -11.32 -28.27
C MET A 614 -38.06 -10.37 -29.41
N THR A 615 -39.01 -10.06 -30.30
CA THR A 615 -38.81 -9.13 -31.41
C THR A 615 -38.49 -7.72 -30.95
N LYS A 616 -39.22 -7.22 -29.95
CA LYS A 616 -38.98 -5.89 -29.36
C LYS A 616 -37.59 -5.83 -28.73
N LEU A 617 -37.21 -6.84 -27.96
CA LEU A 617 -35.89 -6.93 -27.33
C LEU A 617 -34.75 -6.90 -28.37
N LEU A 618 -34.85 -7.72 -29.44
CA LEU A 618 -33.80 -7.80 -30.46
C LEU A 618 -33.72 -6.55 -31.35
N LEU A 619 -34.85 -5.90 -31.63
CA LEU A 619 -34.87 -4.57 -32.27
C LEU A 619 -34.28 -3.50 -31.36
N THR A 620 -34.52 -3.54 -30.05
CA THR A 620 -33.89 -2.63 -29.08
C THR A 620 -32.38 -2.80 -29.07
N VAL A 621 -31.86 -4.03 -29.05
CA VAL A 621 -30.41 -4.30 -29.13
C VAL A 621 -29.79 -3.74 -30.40
N SER A 622 -30.37 -4.01 -31.58
CA SER A 622 -29.80 -3.55 -32.85
C SER A 622 -29.95 -2.04 -33.07
N THR A 623 -31.03 -1.41 -32.58
CA THR A 623 -31.21 0.04 -32.64
C THR A 623 -30.32 0.78 -31.65
N SER A 624 -30.12 0.26 -30.44
CA SER A 624 -29.18 0.83 -29.47
C SER A 624 -27.74 0.82 -30.02
N TYR A 625 -27.33 -0.25 -30.71
CA TYR A 625 -26.03 -0.31 -31.38
C TYR A 625 -25.86 0.80 -32.43
N LEU A 626 -26.85 1.01 -33.31
CA LEU A 626 -26.80 2.07 -34.32
C LEU A 626 -26.69 3.48 -33.71
N ILE A 627 -27.43 3.74 -32.63
CA ILE A 627 -27.45 5.07 -31.98
C ILE A 627 -26.10 5.36 -31.30
N ILE A 628 -25.51 4.37 -30.65
CA ILE A 628 -24.28 4.52 -29.87
C ILE A 628 -23.05 4.59 -30.77
N CYS A 629 -23.03 3.84 -31.87
CA CYS A 629 -21.87 3.78 -32.77
C CYS A 629 -21.84 4.92 -33.80
N ALA A 630 -23.00 5.48 -34.17
CA ALA A 630 -23.08 6.49 -35.24
C ALA A 630 -22.21 7.75 -35.01
N PRO A 631 -22.20 8.39 -33.83
CA PRO A 631 -21.41 9.61 -33.62
C PRO A 631 -19.90 9.38 -33.80
N TYR A 632 -19.40 8.24 -33.29
CA TYR A 632 -18.00 7.87 -33.41
C TYR A 632 -17.63 7.47 -34.86
N ALA A 633 -18.48 6.67 -35.52
CA ALA A 633 -18.25 6.29 -36.91
C ALA A 633 -18.18 7.51 -37.84
N CYS A 634 -19.07 8.50 -37.66
CA CYS A 634 -19.07 9.72 -38.46
C CYS A 634 -17.82 10.57 -38.26
N ILE A 635 -17.43 10.84 -37.00
CA ILE A 635 -16.26 11.68 -36.69
C ILE A 635 -14.95 11.00 -37.13
N HIS A 636 -14.86 9.68 -36.97
CA HIS A 636 -13.69 8.90 -37.34
C HIS A 636 -13.53 8.79 -38.87
N THR A 637 -14.63 8.54 -39.60
CA THR A 637 -14.62 8.54 -41.08
C THR A 637 -14.26 9.92 -41.64
N TRP A 638 -14.76 11.00 -41.01
CA TRP A 638 -14.39 12.36 -41.38
C TRP A 638 -12.89 12.58 -41.22
N ARG A 639 -12.30 12.18 -40.08
CA ARG A 639 -10.86 12.27 -39.84
C ARG A 639 -10.05 11.53 -40.91
N LEU A 640 -10.44 10.31 -41.26
CA LEU A 640 -9.77 9.50 -42.28
C LEU A 640 -9.85 10.11 -43.69
N LEU A 641 -10.97 10.75 -44.05
CA LEU A 641 -11.18 11.32 -45.40
C LEU A 641 -10.51 12.69 -45.62
N TYR A 642 -10.38 13.50 -44.57
CA TYR A 642 -9.95 14.91 -44.71
C TYR A 642 -8.60 15.23 -44.05
N GLY A 643 -7.96 14.26 -43.41
CA GLY A 643 -6.64 14.41 -42.78
C GLY A 643 -6.65 15.23 -41.48
N ASP A 644 -5.56 15.11 -40.71
CA ASP A 644 -5.44 15.69 -39.37
C ASP A 644 -5.39 17.24 -39.33
N GLU A 645 -5.11 17.90 -40.45
CA GLU A 645 -4.98 19.37 -40.52
C GLU A 645 -6.28 20.10 -40.18
N LYS A 646 -7.44 19.58 -40.58
CA LYS A 646 -8.75 20.16 -40.23
C LYS A 646 -9.25 19.76 -38.83
N PHE A 647 -8.61 18.77 -38.21
CA PHE A 647 -8.99 18.21 -36.90
C PHE A 647 -8.24 18.85 -35.71
N GLN A 648 -7.51 19.95 -35.94
CA GLN A 648 -6.70 20.59 -34.90
C GLN A 648 -7.49 21.42 -33.88
N THR A 649 -8.77 21.71 -34.12
CA THR A 649 -9.56 22.47 -33.14
C THR A 649 -9.79 21.63 -31.88
N LYS A 650 -9.54 22.25 -30.71
CA LYS A 650 -9.67 21.59 -29.39
C LYS A 650 -11.05 20.95 -29.18
N LEU A 651 -12.10 21.56 -29.73
CA LEU A 651 -13.48 21.07 -29.66
C LEU A 651 -13.66 19.73 -30.39
N ILE A 652 -13.14 19.59 -31.61
CA ILE A 652 -13.32 18.36 -32.40
C ILE A 652 -12.58 17.19 -31.74
N ARG A 653 -11.37 17.40 -31.21
CA ARG A 653 -10.63 16.38 -30.44
C ARG A 653 -11.36 15.95 -29.17
N GLN A 654 -11.99 16.89 -28.47
CA GLN A 654 -12.81 16.57 -27.30
C GLN A 654 -14.05 15.75 -27.70
N LEU A 655 -14.74 16.14 -28.77
CA LEU A 655 -15.90 15.41 -29.28
C LEU A 655 -15.53 13.99 -29.71
N GLU A 656 -14.40 13.82 -30.41
CA GLU A 656 -13.89 12.50 -30.78
C GLU A 656 -13.64 11.63 -29.54
N TYR A 657 -13.01 12.18 -28.50
CA TYR A 657 -12.79 11.49 -27.24
C TYR A 657 -14.10 11.06 -26.56
N TYR A 658 -15.10 11.95 -26.47
CA TYR A 658 -16.39 11.63 -25.87
C TYR A 658 -17.18 10.62 -26.71
N PHE A 659 -17.18 10.75 -28.03
CA PHE A 659 -17.84 9.78 -28.92
C PHE A 659 -17.15 8.42 -28.86
N HIS A 660 -15.83 8.38 -28.76
CA HIS A 660 -15.09 7.13 -28.53
C HIS A 660 -15.50 6.49 -27.20
N LEU A 661 -15.62 7.26 -26.12
CA LEU A 661 -16.08 6.73 -24.82
C LEU A 661 -17.50 6.17 -24.90
N ILE A 662 -18.42 6.89 -25.54
CA ILE A 662 -19.81 6.43 -25.75
C ILE A 662 -19.82 5.15 -26.58
N TYR A 663 -18.99 5.09 -27.62
CA TYR A 663 -18.84 3.91 -28.44
C TYR A 663 -18.35 2.69 -27.65
N GLN A 664 -17.38 2.85 -26.75
CA GLN A 664 -16.86 1.77 -25.90
C GLN A 664 -17.95 1.18 -24.97
N ILE A 665 -18.98 1.96 -24.62
CA ILE A 665 -20.14 1.46 -23.86
C ILE A 665 -20.95 0.41 -24.66
N SER A 666 -20.88 0.43 -26.00
CA SER A 666 -21.55 -0.56 -26.85
C SER A 666 -21.16 -2.00 -26.54
N PHE A 667 -19.96 -2.23 -25.98
CA PHE A 667 -19.45 -3.56 -25.62
C PHE A 667 -20.21 -4.20 -24.46
N ALA A 668 -20.72 -3.38 -23.54
CA ALA A 668 -21.42 -3.86 -22.35
C ALA A 668 -22.93 -3.61 -22.41
N ILE A 669 -23.40 -2.69 -23.27
CA ILE A 669 -24.80 -2.25 -23.24
C ILE A 669 -25.80 -3.38 -23.48
N ASN A 670 -25.44 -4.35 -24.33
CA ASN A 670 -26.28 -5.51 -24.61
C ASN A 670 -26.59 -6.30 -23.34
N PHE A 671 -25.61 -6.50 -22.46
CA PHE A 671 -25.79 -7.15 -21.17
C PHE A 671 -26.83 -6.41 -20.30
N TYR A 672 -26.73 -5.08 -20.21
CA TYR A 672 -27.68 -4.26 -19.46
C TYR A 672 -29.09 -4.28 -20.07
N ILE A 673 -29.20 -4.24 -21.41
CA ILE A 673 -30.49 -4.36 -22.12
C ILE A 673 -31.13 -5.72 -21.81
N TYR A 674 -30.37 -6.82 -21.82
CA TYR A 674 -30.90 -8.14 -21.46
C TYR A 674 -31.31 -8.22 -19.98
N ILE A 675 -30.58 -7.58 -19.07
CA ILE A 675 -30.99 -7.49 -17.65
C ILE A 675 -32.31 -6.75 -17.51
N LEU A 676 -32.48 -5.60 -18.18
CA LEU A 676 -33.68 -4.77 -18.02
C LEU A 676 -34.91 -5.43 -18.66
N PHE A 677 -34.77 -5.95 -19.87
CA PHE A 677 -35.92 -6.33 -20.70
C PHE A 677 -36.17 -7.84 -20.82
N ASP A 678 -35.19 -8.71 -20.52
CA ASP A 678 -35.38 -10.17 -20.58
C ASP A 678 -35.48 -10.85 -19.21
N SER A 679 -36.71 -11.25 -18.86
CA SER A 679 -37.02 -12.04 -17.67
C SER A 679 -36.42 -13.46 -17.70
N LYS A 680 -36.11 -14.03 -18.88
CA LYS A 680 -35.46 -15.34 -18.98
C LYS A 680 -33.97 -15.19 -18.67
N PHE A 681 -33.28 -14.24 -19.29
CA PHE A 681 -31.90 -13.90 -18.97
C PHE A 681 -31.66 -13.66 -17.49
N ARG A 682 -32.48 -12.82 -16.83
CA ARG A 682 -32.37 -12.58 -15.37
C ARG A 682 -32.47 -13.86 -14.54
N ARG A 683 -33.33 -14.81 -14.93
CA ARG A 683 -33.49 -16.09 -14.22
C ARG A 683 -32.28 -17.00 -14.41
N GLU A 684 -31.77 -17.11 -15.63
CA GLU A 684 -30.55 -17.91 -15.89
C GLU A 684 -29.31 -17.29 -15.24
N LEU A 685 -29.18 -15.97 -15.25
CA LEU A 685 -28.10 -15.26 -14.57
C LEU A 685 -28.14 -15.51 -13.06
N LYS A 686 -29.33 -15.46 -12.43
CA LYS A 686 -29.51 -15.84 -11.03
C LYS A 686 -29.13 -17.31 -10.77
N ARG A 687 -29.50 -18.24 -11.66
CA ARG A 687 -29.10 -19.65 -11.53
C ARG A 687 -27.59 -19.84 -11.65
N PHE A 688 -26.94 -19.13 -12.57
CA PHE A 688 -25.49 -19.14 -12.74
C PHE A 688 -24.81 -18.67 -11.46
N PHE A 689 -25.18 -17.51 -10.92
CA PHE A 689 -24.63 -17.01 -9.66
C PHE A 689 -24.92 -17.91 -8.46
N MET A 690 -26.10 -18.55 -8.40
CA MET A 690 -26.39 -19.54 -7.36
C MET A 690 -25.54 -20.80 -7.48
N LYS A 691 -25.24 -21.28 -8.70
CA LYS A 691 -24.30 -22.40 -8.93
C LYS A 691 -22.87 -22.01 -8.57
N CYS A 692 -22.40 -20.82 -8.96
CA CYS A 692 -21.08 -20.31 -8.58
C CYS A 692 -20.97 -20.13 -7.06
N LYS A 693 -22.00 -19.58 -6.41
CA LYS A 693 -22.04 -19.46 -4.94
C LYS A 693 -22.00 -20.82 -4.27
N ARG A 694 -22.74 -21.82 -4.78
CA ARG A 694 -22.66 -23.21 -4.29
C ARG A 694 -21.28 -23.82 -4.50
N HIS A 695 -20.62 -23.61 -5.64
CA HIS A 695 -19.26 -24.10 -5.90
C HIS A 695 -18.21 -23.44 -5.00
N ILE A 696 -18.29 -22.13 -4.81
CA ILE A 696 -17.43 -21.36 -3.90
C ILE A 696 -17.66 -21.85 -2.46
N HIS A 697 -18.91 -22.01 -2.06
CA HIS A 697 -19.25 -22.53 -0.73
C HIS A 697 -18.80 -23.99 -0.54
N HIS A 698 -18.85 -24.84 -1.58
CA HIS A 698 -18.33 -26.21 -1.55
C HIS A 698 -16.79 -26.25 -1.52
N TYR A 699 -16.12 -25.29 -2.16
CA TYR A 699 -14.67 -25.11 -2.13
C TYR A 699 -14.21 -24.66 -0.74
N PHE A 700 -14.86 -23.65 -0.14
CA PHE A 700 -14.59 -23.22 1.23
C PHE A 700 -14.94 -24.29 2.26
N ARG A 701 -16.02 -25.06 2.05
CA ARG A 701 -16.38 -26.19 2.92
C ARG A 701 -15.37 -27.34 2.83
N ARG A 702 -14.87 -27.67 1.63
CA ARG A 702 -13.77 -28.66 1.47
C ARG A 702 -12.47 -28.18 2.12
N ARG A 703 -12.13 -26.88 1.98
CA ARG A 703 -10.97 -26.30 2.65
C ARG A 703 -11.10 -26.35 4.18
N SER A 704 -12.28 -26.04 4.71
CA SER A 704 -12.57 -26.18 6.14
C SER A 704 -12.57 -27.64 6.63
N SER A 705 -12.92 -28.61 5.78
CA SER A 705 -12.80 -30.04 6.13
C SER A 705 -11.34 -30.54 6.12
N TYR A 706 -10.48 -30.03 5.24
CA TYR A 706 -9.03 -30.30 5.27
C TYR A 706 -8.36 -29.66 6.49
N GLU A 707 -8.73 -28.43 6.85
CA GLU A 707 -8.24 -27.77 8.08
C GLU A 707 -8.71 -28.49 9.36
N HIS A 708 -9.84 -29.22 9.31
CA HIS A 708 -10.32 -30.02 10.45
C HIS A 708 -9.68 -31.42 10.54
N GLU A 709 -9.29 -32.04 9.42
CA GLU A 709 -8.51 -33.29 9.42
C GLU A 709 -7.05 -33.05 9.87
N ASP A 710 -6.42 -31.94 9.46
CA ASP A 710 -5.06 -31.59 9.94
C ASP A 710 -5.03 -31.28 11.45
N SER A 711 -6.11 -30.69 12.00
CA SER A 711 -6.24 -30.45 13.44
C SER A 711 -6.43 -31.73 14.28
N ASN A 712 -6.95 -32.81 13.68
CA ASN A 712 -7.15 -34.09 14.36
C ASN A 712 -5.96 -35.06 14.20
N ILE A 713 -5.11 -34.86 13.19
CA ILE A 713 -3.87 -35.64 13.01
C ILE A 713 -2.75 -35.15 13.95
N GLN A 714 -2.78 -33.89 14.40
CA GLN A 714 -1.83 -33.37 15.40
C GLN A 714 -2.10 -33.81 16.84
N ASN A 715 -3.28 -34.35 17.16
CA ASN A 715 -3.66 -34.71 18.54
C ASN A 715 -3.49 -36.20 18.88
N ASN A 716 -3.08 -37.05 17.93
CA ASN A 716 -2.84 -38.48 18.18
C ASN A 716 -1.54 -38.97 17.52
N SER A 717 -0.40 -38.77 18.17
CA SER A 717 0.77 -39.67 18.05
C SER A 717 1.84 -39.33 19.09
N SER A 718 1.57 -39.71 20.34
CA SER A 718 2.63 -40.12 21.27
C SER A 718 2.98 -41.57 20.96
N THR A 719 4.07 -41.83 20.21
CA THR A 719 4.92 -43.05 20.30
C THR A 719 5.98 -43.08 19.18
N PHE A 720 7.24 -43.13 19.62
CA PHE A 720 8.42 -43.77 19.00
C PHE A 720 8.94 -43.38 17.59
N GLU A 721 10.09 -42.70 17.64
CA GLU A 721 11.40 -43.04 17.06
C GLU A 721 11.58 -43.64 15.64
N HIS A 722 12.65 -43.12 15.02
CA HIS A 722 13.46 -43.70 13.94
C HIS A 722 12.84 -43.79 12.54
N PHE A 723 13.18 -42.82 11.69
CA PHE A 723 13.85 -43.11 10.42
C PHE A 723 14.76 -41.95 9.99
N GLN A 724 16.06 -42.22 10.02
CA GLN A 724 17.10 -41.48 9.30
C GLN A 724 16.86 -41.50 7.78
N LEU A 725 17.33 -40.44 7.12
CA LEU A 725 17.90 -40.41 5.76
C LEU A 725 17.35 -41.43 4.75
N MET A 726 16.58 -40.95 3.76
CA MET A 726 16.81 -41.27 2.34
C MET A 726 16.14 -40.22 1.45
N GLY A 727 16.91 -39.73 0.48
CA GLY A 727 16.43 -38.81 -0.53
C GLY A 727 15.26 -39.38 -1.34
N ARG A 728 14.24 -38.56 -1.51
CA ARG A 728 13.34 -38.64 -2.67
C ARG A 728 13.05 -37.23 -3.16
N THR A 729 13.83 -36.84 -4.16
CA THR A 729 13.38 -35.97 -5.25
C THR A 729 11.95 -36.36 -5.64
N SER A 730 11.00 -35.44 -5.49
CA SER A 730 9.68 -35.55 -6.11
C SER A 730 9.34 -34.24 -6.81
N PRO A 731 8.68 -34.29 -7.97
CA PRO A 731 8.84 -33.31 -9.03
C PRO A 731 7.82 -32.18 -8.95
N CYS A 732 8.13 -31.07 -9.63
CA CYS A 732 7.17 -30.05 -10.03
C CYS A 732 5.91 -30.68 -10.62
N THR A 733 4.77 -30.54 -9.94
CA THR A 733 3.47 -30.83 -10.54
C THR A 733 3.05 -29.62 -11.37
N THR A 734 3.33 -29.72 -12.67
CA THR A 734 2.89 -28.77 -13.69
C THR A 734 1.41 -29.05 -13.98
N LEU A 735 0.53 -28.08 -13.71
CA LEU A 735 -0.84 -28.08 -14.23
C LEU A 735 -0.85 -27.29 -15.54
N THR A 736 -0.77 -28.00 -16.67
CA THR A 736 -0.89 -27.42 -18.01
C THR A 736 -2.32 -27.48 -18.52
N THR A 737 -2.85 -26.34 -18.96
CA THR A 737 -3.76 -26.25 -20.09
C THR A 737 -3.33 -25.09 -21.02
N SER A 738 -2.66 -25.48 -22.11
CA SER A 738 -2.41 -24.79 -23.40
C SER A 738 -2.07 -23.29 -23.40
N GLY A 739 -0.91 -22.81 -23.83
CA GLY A 739 0.28 -23.42 -24.42
C GLY A 739 1.14 -22.29 -24.99
N PHE A 740 2.35 -22.08 -24.46
CA PHE A 740 3.53 -21.47 -25.07
C PHE A 740 4.69 -21.64 -24.09
N THR A 741 5.70 -22.42 -24.48
CA THR A 741 6.89 -22.73 -23.69
C THR A 741 7.96 -21.69 -23.97
N PHE A 742 8.41 -20.92 -22.98
CA PHE A 742 9.61 -20.10 -23.10
C PHE A 742 10.80 -20.84 -22.47
N GLY A 743 11.72 -21.31 -23.32
CA GLY A 743 13.02 -21.79 -22.88
C GLY A 743 13.95 -20.60 -22.65
N TYR A 744 14.49 -20.47 -21.44
CA TYR A 744 15.65 -19.62 -21.18
C TYR A 744 16.79 -20.49 -20.65
N LYS A 745 17.91 -20.49 -21.38
CA LYS A 745 19.18 -21.09 -20.97
C LYS A 745 19.69 -20.39 -19.71
N CYS A 746 19.69 -21.11 -18.58
CA CYS A 746 20.57 -20.78 -17.46
C CYS A 746 22.03 -20.95 -17.90
N LYS A 747 22.79 -19.86 -17.98
CA LYS A 747 24.26 -19.95 -17.92
C LYS A 747 24.62 -20.28 -16.48
N GLN A 748 25.04 -21.52 -16.23
CA GLN A 748 25.65 -21.93 -14.98
C GLN A 748 26.93 -21.12 -14.73
N ASN A 749 27.09 -20.65 -13.50
CA ASN A 749 28.34 -20.12 -12.97
C ASN A 749 29.42 -21.20 -13.04
N LYS A 750 30.59 -20.81 -13.54
CA LYS A 750 31.83 -21.58 -13.39
C LYS A 750 32.16 -21.65 -11.90
N THR A 751 32.27 -22.88 -11.43
CA THR A 751 32.97 -23.28 -10.21
C THR A 751 34.41 -22.78 -10.23
N PHE A 752 34.81 -22.03 -9.20
CA PHE A 752 36.21 -21.92 -8.82
C PHE A 752 36.55 -23.20 -8.03
N SER A 753 37.34 -24.06 -8.66
CA SER A 753 37.97 -25.20 -7.99
C SER A 753 39.16 -24.70 -7.17
N SER A 754 39.21 -25.12 -5.92
CA SER A 754 40.43 -25.24 -5.14
C SER A 754 41.45 -26.13 -5.85
N GLY A 755 42.72 -25.73 -5.82
CA GLY A 755 43.85 -26.52 -6.29
C GLY A 755 45.17 -25.83 -5.92
N SER A 756 45.82 -26.39 -4.90
CA SER A 756 47.20 -26.19 -4.40
C SER A 756 47.68 -24.76 -4.13
#